data_AF-A0A9N9A726-F1
#
_entry.id   AF-A0A9N9A726-F1
#
_cell.length_a   1.000
_cell.length_b   1.000
_cell.length_c   1.000
_cell.angle_alpha   90.00
_cell.angle_beta   90.00
_cell.angle_gamma   90.00
#
_symmetry.space_group_name_H-M   'P 1'
#
loop_
_entity.id
_entity.type
_entity.pdbx_description
1 polymer ?
#
loop_
_entity_poly.entity_id
_entity_poly.type
_entity_poly.pdbx_seq_one_letter_code
_entity_poly.pdbx_strand_id
1 'polypeptide(L)'
;ALLLEILMQHQAIPLSRQALNHLTALNNYYNGFTDIQIKIYGALAQAHELSGNWLEAINAHRNVLALRPDNVDAMMGLAKCYNKNGDKTQFLSTSYDVIRTKPTNWEFANYLTDALTNDPSLFQEALDVLNHVLQHSPNSPIKMLDVGFIQSLSYRRAQLKKRNNDFFGALVDCFSVLEIALNGKPLKSFLDDIILCLGFSNYDPNQVPFIILPVNDSLRLLDLLFPTTNGLFPGHLGLSSQSDIRLAKKQVFGVLYEISSAFESHPKECQYFLSDVTPLSSISLLFLYLACACYPSAQIFFEIAAMLNKISGVAACRQAAIGYLGEGIQLDPKNVDAYISLADCLYNDGNITGMTEVYEKLLSFHMISDENHLIRFAFGCCYIGDIAKLTATWSNALLYYKRAHTLRPNDPIFLASLTQANTHVCYWKDRGGIGYHSVDSNGNLHRFPTVQKSGQMALVADIVEKAINDGAKFGKGIIEKSGGILALLTNLCSNLRDDDKSVKFFKAKAAKWRNQTLNLKNEGGWVLRVIHHIIRRIQHKWYVDSYGDITQSPHALPPINVTPKLRSKYQRPLVPSGLEQPVATPIQPFYTFIYDLDPRQVRIICHRTALNIAYEAHLMQSVFGMHDRNIIEVYCYSLSPNDGSTYRVKIEKGADKFYDCHAWTTESIVKQIVHDNIHILVNLNGYTAGDRNLIFAARPAPIQVTHMGFASSLGGLWYVKVDEHVCPESQTSDFQFWNKSRDNDGDLLGEVDPEEDDKNWTYPEKIIYMPTTYFINDHKQGFYDDNISKGFYDENIPGCILAKNHILRWFFEEDRRWDMRKQLFPNLTDDWVNAHTTACDILWSGTPMITLSGPEHKMCSRVASSICNATGFGDKMVVPDYQAYEDKAVEYANSVVYKYWFGCLLPGAQQRLHRNGFGELIELRKNIFLNRENIRLFDTQQAVKELEKGYVDAWVRWVNDNERNIHIKI
;
A
#
# COMPACT_ATOMS: atom_id res chain seq x y z
N ALA A 1 -25.71 -9.45 -74.76
CA ALA A 1 -25.79 -10.72 -74.02
C ALA A 1 -24.40 -11.07 -73.49
N LEU A 2 -23.72 -12.09 -74.04
CA LEU A 2 -22.52 -12.71 -73.44
C LEU A 2 -21.44 -11.76 -72.88
N LEU A 3 -21.02 -10.74 -73.64
CA LEU A 3 -20.01 -9.77 -73.17
C LEU A 3 -20.46 -9.00 -71.91
N LEU A 4 -21.77 -8.75 -71.80
CA LEU A 4 -22.41 -8.04 -70.68
C LEU A 4 -22.54 -8.97 -69.45
N GLU A 5 -22.72 -10.27 -69.64
CA GLU A 5 -22.66 -11.27 -68.57
C GLU A 5 -21.22 -11.41 -68.05
N ILE A 6 -20.24 -11.53 -68.93
CA ILE A 6 -18.80 -11.62 -68.57
C ILE A 6 -18.35 -10.38 -67.78
N LEU A 7 -18.81 -9.18 -68.19
CA LEU A 7 -18.51 -7.93 -67.48
C LEU A 7 -19.22 -7.81 -66.11
N MET A 8 -20.40 -8.43 -65.93
CA MET A 8 -21.12 -8.41 -64.66
C MET A 8 -20.70 -9.53 -63.69
N GLN A 9 -20.15 -10.66 -64.18
CA GLN A 9 -19.76 -11.79 -63.34
C GLN A 9 -18.40 -11.61 -62.63
N HIS A 10 -17.52 -10.71 -63.09
CA HIS A 10 -16.22 -10.48 -62.49
C HIS A 10 -16.09 -9.11 -61.82
N GLN A 11 -16.38 -9.05 -60.52
CA GLN A 11 -16.28 -7.86 -59.65
C GLN A 11 -14.83 -7.31 -59.44
N ALA A 12 -13.86 -7.73 -60.25
CA ALA A 12 -12.43 -7.53 -59.99
C ALA A 12 -11.58 -7.18 -61.24
N ILE A 13 -12.19 -6.66 -62.31
CA ILE A 13 -11.45 -6.17 -63.48
C ILE A 13 -11.30 -4.65 -63.40
N PRO A 14 -10.08 -4.08 -63.53
CA PRO A 14 -9.89 -2.65 -63.74
C PRO A 14 -10.47 -2.25 -65.10
N LEU A 15 -11.72 -1.77 -65.12
CA LEU A 15 -12.44 -1.46 -66.36
C LEU A 15 -11.79 -0.27 -67.07
N SER A 16 -11.05 -0.57 -68.14
CA SER A 16 -10.32 0.43 -68.92
C SER A 16 -11.27 1.39 -69.64
N ARG A 17 -10.73 2.51 -70.11
CA ARG A 17 -11.45 3.51 -70.92
C ARG A 17 -12.15 2.93 -72.15
N GLN A 18 -11.73 1.75 -72.64
CA GLN A 18 -12.39 1.02 -73.72
C GLN A 18 -13.70 0.37 -73.26
N ALA A 19 -13.76 -0.22 -72.06
CA ALA A 19 -14.97 -0.84 -71.54
C ALA A 19 -16.11 0.18 -71.37
N LEU A 20 -15.77 1.39 -70.89
CA LEU A 20 -16.70 2.51 -70.79
C LEU A 20 -17.25 2.91 -72.17
N ASN A 21 -16.38 3.05 -73.18
CA ASN A 21 -16.78 3.34 -74.56
C ASN A 21 -17.69 2.24 -75.14
N HIS A 22 -17.43 0.96 -74.84
CA HIS A 22 -18.28 -0.15 -75.27
C HIS A 22 -19.66 -0.12 -74.61
N LEU A 23 -19.76 0.18 -73.31
CA LEU A 23 -21.05 0.32 -72.62
C LEU A 23 -21.87 1.50 -73.17
N THR A 24 -21.24 2.64 -73.45
CA THR A 24 -21.91 3.79 -74.09
C THR A 24 -22.38 3.47 -75.51
N ALA A 25 -21.56 2.74 -76.30
CA ALA A 25 -21.95 2.29 -77.64
C ALA A 25 -23.13 1.28 -77.59
N LEU A 26 -23.13 0.37 -76.61
CA LEU A 26 -24.24 -0.57 -76.36
C LEU A 26 -25.52 0.18 -75.97
N ASN A 27 -25.45 1.23 -75.14
CA ASN A 27 -26.62 2.02 -74.77
C ASN A 27 -27.28 2.68 -75.99
N ASN A 28 -26.47 3.24 -76.89
CA ASN A 28 -26.96 3.85 -78.13
C ASN A 28 -27.58 2.82 -79.09
N TYR A 29 -27.09 1.58 -79.09
CA TYR A 29 -27.60 0.49 -79.94
C TYR A 29 -28.91 -0.13 -79.42
N TYR A 30 -29.07 -0.27 -78.09
CA TYR A 30 -30.25 -0.84 -77.44
C TYR A 30 -31.25 0.21 -76.94
N ASN A 31 -31.23 1.41 -77.53
CA ASN A 31 -32.12 2.50 -77.12
C ASN A 31 -33.60 2.13 -77.36
N GLY A 32 -34.40 2.11 -76.30
CA GLY A 32 -35.81 1.68 -76.30
C GLY A 32 -36.07 0.32 -75.66
N PHE A 33 -35.04 -0.45 -75.26
CA PHE A 33 -35.19 -1.73 -74.55
C PHE A 33 -34.95 -1.58 -73.05
N THR A 34 -36.01 -1.21 -72.30
CA THR A 34 -35.95 -0.80 -70.87
C THR A 34 -35.12 -1.72 -69.97
N ASP A 35 -35.37 -3.04 -69.96
CA ASP A 35 -34.62 -4.00 -69.11
C ASP A 35 -33.15 -4.17 -69.51
N ILE A 36 -32.80 -3.89 -70.77
CA ILE A 36 -31.41 -3.93 -71.25
C ILE A 36 -30.72 -2.62 -70.87
N GLN A 37 -31.39 -1.48 -71.05
CA GLN A 37 -30.88 -0.17 -70.67
C GLN A 37 -30.64 -0.05 -69.16
N ILE A 38 -31.54 -0.58 -68.31
CA ILE A 38 -31.34 -0.66 -66.85
C ILE A 38 -30.03 -1.38 -66.49
N LYS A 39 -29.72 -2.51 -67.16
CA LYS A 39 -28.47 -3.26 -66.92
C LYS A 39 -27.24 -2.53 -67.44
N ILE A 40 -27.34 -1.83 -68.58
CA ILE A 40 -26.24 -1.03 -69.13
C ILE A 40 -25.94 0.18 -68.22
N TYR A 41 -26.96 0.92 -67.78
CA TYR A 41 -26.77 2.06 -66.88
C TYR A 41 -26.28 1.64 -65.49
N GLY A 42 -26.73 0.50 -64.95
CA GLY A 42 -26.17 -0.06 -63.71
C GLY A 42 -24.67 -0.41 -63.82
N ALA A 43 -24.27 -1.06 -64.92
CA ALA A 43 -22.87 -1.37 -65.18
C ALA A 43 -22.01 -0.12 -65.41
N LEU A 44 -22.55 0.91 -66.09
CA LEU A 44 -21.89 2.21 -66.22
C LEU A 44 -21.70 2.88 -64.86
N ALA A 45 -22.72 2.88 -64.00
CA ALA A 45 -22.63 3.49 -62.67
C ALA A 45 -21.54 2.84 -61.82
N GLN A 46 -21.49 1.50 -61.77
CA GLN A 46 -20.45 0.75 -61.06
C GLN A 46 -19.04 1.02 -61.61
N ALA A 47 -18.88 1.14 -62.94
CA ALA A 47 -17.61 1.51 -63.56
C ALA A 47 -17.17 2.94 -63.23
N HIS A 48 -18.12 3.88 -63.10
CA HIS A 48 -17.85 5.25 -62.67
C HIS A 48 -17.52 5.35 -61.17
N GLU A 49 -18.18 4.57 -60.31
CA GLU A 49 -17.82 4.45 -58.88
C GLU A 49 -16.40 3.92 -58.68
N LEU A 50 -16.04 2.81 -59.35
CA LEU A 50 -14.71 2.19 -59.27
C LEU A 50 -13.58 3.08 -59.82
N SER A 51 -13.92 4.07 -60.66
CA SER A 51 -12.97 5.06 -61.20
C SER A 51 -13.04 6.42 -60.51
N GLY A 52 -13.83 6.56 -59.43
CA GLY A 52 -13.96 7.81 -58.65
C GLY A 52 -14.71 8.95 -59.34
N ASN A 53 -15.39 8.67 -60.46
CA ASN A 53 -16.08 9.66 -61.29
C ASN A 53 -17.52 9.88 -60.81
N TRP A 54 -17.69 10.37 -59.57
CA TRP A 54 -18.97 10.39 -58.85
C TRP A 54 -20.11 11.09 -59.59
N LEU A 55 -19.86 12.18 -60.32
CA LEU A 55 -20.88 12.89 -61.10
C LEU A 55 -21.50 12.01 -62.20
N GLU A 56 -20.69 11.20 -62.90
CA GLU A 56 -21.20 10.31 -63.94
C GLU A 56 -21.82 9.03 -63.37
N ALA A 57 -21.38 8.58 -62.19
CA ALA A 57 -22.09 7.54 -61.43
C ALA A 57 -23.49 8.02 -60.99
N ILE A 58 -23.61 9.28 -60.52
CA ILE A 58 -24.89 9.93 -60.21
C ILE A 58 -25.79 10.01 -61.46
N ASN A 59 -25.25 10.41 -62.61
CA ASN A 59 -26.00 10.45 -63.87
C ASN A 59 -26.47 9.05 -64.30
N ALA A 60 -25.61 8.04 -64.21
CA ALA A 60 -25.94 6.67 -64.57
C ALA A 60 -27.02 6.06 -63.66
N HIS A 61 -26.91 6.22 -62.33
CA HIS A 61 -27.97 5.80 -61.40
C HIS A 61 -29.29 6.54 -61.61
N ARG A 62 -29.25 7.86 -61.87
CA ARG A 62 -30.45 8.64 -62.23
C ARG A 62 -31.13 8.11 -63.50
N ASN A 63 -30.35 7.68 -64.50
CA ASN A 63 -30.92 7.05 -65.71
C ASN A 63 -31.54 5.68 -65.42
N VAL A 64 -31.02 4.89 -64.47
CA VAL A 64 -31.69 3.68 -63.99
C VAL A 64 -33.04 4.03 -63.34
N LEU A 65 -33.07 5.02 -62.46
CA LEU A 65 -34.29 5.42 -61.73
C LEU A 65 -35.34 6.08 -62.65
N ALA A 66 -34.92 6.75 -63.72
CA ALA A 66 -35.83 7.24 -64.76
C ALA A 66 -36.53 6.11 -65.55
N LEU A 67 -35.93 4.92 -65.61
CA LEU A 67 -36.49 3.72 -66.26
C LEU A 67 -37.20 2.78 -65.28
N ARG A 68 -36.81 2.78 -63.99
CA ARG A 68 -37.41 1.99 -62.90
C ARG A 68 -37.27 2.74 -61.57
N PRO A 69 -38.25 3.59 -61.19
CA PRO A 69 -38.17 4.43 -59.99
C PRO A 69 -38.08 3.66 -58.67
N ASP A 70 -38.53 2.41 -58.64
CA ASP A 70 -38.52 1.48 -57.51
C ASP A 70 -37.23 0.66 -57.38
N ASN A 71 -36.20 0.92 -58.21
CA ASN A 71 -34.95 0.17 -58.19
C ASN A 71 -34.05 0.53 -56.98
N VAL A 72 -34.31 -0.15 -55.86
CA VAL A 72 -33.60 0.01 -54.58
C VAL A 72 -32.06 -0.01 -54.73
N ASP A 73 -31.50 -0.87 -55.57
CA ASP A 73 -30.03 -0.99 -55.72
C ASP A 73 -29.43 0.28 -56.36
N ALA A 74 -30.13 0.87 -57.33
CA ALA A 74 -29.75 2.15 -57.93
C ALA A 74 -29.98 3.33 -56.98
N MET A 75 -31.03 3.30 -56.14
CA MET A 75 -31.23 4.29 -55.08
C MET A 75 -30.09 4.23 -54.03
N MET A 76 -29.67 3.02 -53.64
CA MET A 76 -28.54 2.80 -52.74
C MET A 76 -27.21 3.28 -53.32
N GLY A 77 -26.94 2.99 -54.59
CA GLY A 77 -25.76 3.47 -55.31
C GLY A 77 -25.73 4.99 -55.45
N LEU A 78 -26.86 5.59 -55.82
CA LEU A 78 -27.04 7.04 -55.91
C LEU A 78 -26.76 7.74 -54.57
N ALA A 79 -27.31 7.24 -53.46
CA ALA A 79 -27.05 7.77 -52.12
C ALA A 79 -25.58 7.63 -51.71
N LYS A 80 -24.94 6.47 -51.99
CA LYS A 80 -23.50 6.28 -51.75
C LYS A 80 -22.66 7.28 -52.54
N CYS A 81 -23.01 7.54 -53.80
CA CYS A 81 -22.35 8.54 -54.63
C CYS A 81 -22.53 9.97 -54.10
N TYR A 82 -23.73 10.36 -53.66
CA TYR A 82 -23.94 11.69 -53.06
C TYR A 82 -23.10 11.92 -51.81
N ASN A 83 -23.02 10.91 -50.92
CA ASN A 83 -22.17 10.98 -49.73
C ASN A 83 -20.69 11.16 -50.12
N LYS A 84 -20.19 10.40 -51.11
CA LYS A 84 -18.81 10.53 -51.61
C LYS A 84 -18.54 11.83 -52.38
N ASN A 85 -19.56 12.43 -52.99
CA ASN A 85 -19.50 13.72 -53.68
C ASN A 85 -19.72 14.93 -52.74
N GLY A 86 -20.00 14.69 -51.45
CA GLY A 86 -20.21 15.75 -50.44
C GLY A 86 -21.60 16.40 -50.43
N ASP A 87 -22.54 15.94 -51.26
CA ASP A 87 -23.91 16.48 -51.30
C ASP A 87 -24.76 15.88 -50.18
N LYS A 88 -24.60 16.43 -48.96
CA LYS A 88 -25.35 16.01 -47.76
C LYS A 88 -26.87 16.04 -48.00
N THR A 89 -27.39 17.05 -48.70
CA THR A 89 -28.82 17.24 -48.96
C THR A 89 -29.42 16.14 -49.83
N GLN A 90 -28.81 15.83 -50.97
CA GLN A 90 -29.29 14.77 -51.85
C GLN A 90 -29.00 13.38 -51.27
N PHE A 91 -27.91 13.23 -50.51
CA PHE A 91 -27.64 12.01 -49.76
C PHE A 91 -28.76 11.67 -48.77
N LEU A 92 -29.17 12.62 -47.93
CA LEU A 92 -30.23 12.40 -46.94
C LEU A 92 -31.56 12.05 -47.61
N SER A 93 -32.03 12.88 -48.56
CA SER A 93 -33.29 12.61 -49.27
C SER A 93 -33.31 11.24 -49.93
N THR A 94 -32.28 10.91 -50.72
CA THR A 94 -32.18 9.61 -51.40
C THR A 94 -32.12 8.44 -50.40
N SER A 95 -31.49 8.64 -49.24
CA SER A 95 -31.37 7.60 -48.21
C SER A 95 -32.69 7.33 -47.47
N TYR A 96 -33.47 8.37 -47.19
CA TYR A 96 -34.84 8.21 -46.68
C TYR A 96 -35.74 7.52 -47.72
N ASP A 97 -35.56 7.81 -49.01
CA ASP A 97 -36.28 7.12 -50.08
C ASP A 97 -35.91 5.63 -50.20
N VAL A 98 -34.63 5.25 -50.04
CA VAL A 98 -34.23 3.82 -49.97
C VAL A 98 -34.96 3.11 -48.83
N ILE A 99 -34.95 3.70 -47.63
CA ILE A 99 -35.57 3.10 -46.44
C ILE A 99 -37.10 3.05 -46.59
N ARG A 100 -37.73 4.07 -47.18
CA ARG A 100 -39.17 4.08 -47.47
C ARG A 100 -39.59 3.00 -48.47
N THR A 101 -38.78 2.75 -49.52
CA THR A 101 -39.07 1.72 -50.53
C THR A 101 -38.77 0.31 -50.02
N LYS A 102 -37.77 0.13 -49.15
CA LYS A 102 -37.44 -1.15 -48.51
C LYS A 102 -37.02 -0.96 -47.04
N PRO A 103 -37.98 -0.89 -46.09
CA PRO A 103 -37.69 -0.70 -44.66
C PRO A 103 -36.81 -1.82 -44.09
N THR A 104 -36.92 -3.03 -44.63
CA THR A 104 -36.13 -4.21 -44.31
C THR A 104 -34.78 -4.23 -45.06
N ASN A 105 -34.01 -3.14 -44.97
CA ASN A 105 -32.71 -2.99 -45.62
C ASN A 105 -31.62 -2.58 -44.61
N TRP A 106 -31.30 -3.51 -43.71
CA TRP A 106 -30.40 -3.33 -42.57
C TRP A 106 -28.95 -2.97 -42.94
N GLU A 107 -28.44 -3.42 -44.09
CA GLU A 107 -27.12 -3.01 -44.58
C GLU A 107 -27.08 -1.50 -44.89
N PHE A 108 -28.10 -1.02 -45.61
CA PHE A 108 -28.18 0.40 -45.94
C PHE A 108 -28.53 1.27 -44.72
N ALA A 109 -29.39 0.77 -43.82
CA ALA A 109 -29.69 1.44 -42.56
C ALA A 109 -28.43 1.62 -41.70
N ASN A 110 -27.55 0.61 -41.62
CA ASN A 110 -26.26 0.73 -40.95
C ASN A 110 -25.37 1.77 -41.63
N TYR A 111 -25.25 1.75 -42.96
CA TYR A 111 -24.47 2.72 -43.73
C TYR A 111 -24.94 4.18 -43.53
N LEU A 112 -26.26 4.41 -43.55
CA LEU A 112 -26.84 5.73 -43.26
C LEU A 112 -26.55 6.15 -41.82
N THR A 113 -26.74 5.25 -40.85
CA THR A 113 -26.46 5.53 -39.44
C THR A 113 -24.99 5.90 -39.23
N ASP A 114 -24.04 5.13 -39.78
CA ASP A 114 -22.61 5.43 -39.74
C ASP A 114 -22.32 6.83 -40.30
N ALA A 115 -22.90 7.19 -41.45
CA ALA A 115 -22.74 8.50 -42.06
C ALA A 115 -23.25 9.64 -41.16
N LEU A 116 -24.44 9.47 -40.55
CA LEU A 116 -25.05 10.44 -39.63
C LEU A 116 -24.24 10.60 -38.33
N THR A 117 -23.70 9.51 -37.76
CA THR A 117 -22.98 9.54 -36.47
C THR A 117 -21.68 10.37 -36.44
N ASN A 118 -21.22 10.88 -37.58
CA ASN A 118 -20.07 11.79 -37.68
C ASN A 118 -20.41 13.24 -37.29
N ASP A 119 -21.70 13.58 -37.21
CA ASP A 119 -22.18 14.94 -36.96
C ASP A 119 -23.11 14.95 -35.73
N PRO A 120 -22.70 15.53 -34.59
CA PRO A 120 -23.52 15.54 -33.37
C PRO A 120 -24.90 16.18 -33.52
N SER A 121 -25.07 17.06 -34.51
CA SER A 121 -26.37 17.67 -34.80
C SER A 121 -27.40 16.68 -35.37
N LEU A 122 -26.94 15.56 -35.95
CA LEU A 122 -27.77 14.57 -36.64
C LEU A 122 -28.01 13.30 -35.81
N PHE A 123 -27.64 13.28 -34.52
CA PHE A 123 -27.84 12.12 -33.64
C PHE A 123 -29.32 11.73 -33.49
N GLN A 124 -30.25 12.70 -33.48
CA GLN A 124 -31.68 12.40 -33.42
C GLN A 124 -32.18 11.73 -34.71
N GLU A 125 -31.77 12.24 -35.89
CA GLU A 125 -32.09 11.61 -37.18
C GLU A 125 -31.57 10.17 -37.25
N ALA A 126 -30.37 9.91 -36.72
CA ALA A 126 -29.81 8.57 -36.64
C ALA A 126 -30.62 7.65 -35.71
N LEU A 127 -31.13 8.15 -34.58
CA LEU A 127 -32.03 7.41 -33.70
C LEU A 127 -33.39 7.13 -34.37
N ASP A 128 -33.95 8.08 -35.10
CA ASP A 128 -35.23 7.94 -35.78
C ASP A 128 -35.17 6.94 -36.95
N VAL A 129 -34.05 6.94 -37.71
CA VAL A 129 -33.73 5.90 -38.71
C VAL A 129 -33.69 4.51 -38.06
N LEU A 130 -32.96 4.34 -36.95
CA LEU A 130 -32.87 3.05 -36.25
C LEU A 130 -34.24 2.61 -35.70
N ASN A 131 -35.01 3.53 -35.13
CA ASN A 131 -36.35 3.26 -34.62
C ASN A 131 -37.30 2.81 -35.74
N HIS A 132 -37.29 3.48 -36.89
CA HIS A 132 -38.14 3.14 -38.03
C HIS A 132 -37.85 1.73 -38.57
N VAL A 133 -36.57 1.38 -38.73
CA VAL A 133 -36.14 0.05 -39.23
C VAL A 133 -36.46 -1.06 -38.22
N LEU A 134 -36.25 -0.80 -36.92
CA LEU A 134 -36.60 -1.76 -35.86
C LEU A 134 -38.12 -1.95 -35.70
N GLN A 135 -38.94 -0.91 -35.93
CA GLN A 135 -40.42 -1.04 -35.92
C GLN A 135 -40.98 -1.82 -37.12
N HIS A 136 -40.34 -1.75 -38.28
CA HIS A 136 -40.77 -2.49 -39.49
C HIS A 136 -40.15 -3.89 -39.58
N SER A 137 -39.38 -4.31 -38.57
CA SER A 137 -38.93 -5.70 -38.38
C SER A 137 -40.03 -6.46 -37.62
N PRO A 138 -40.80 -7.37 -38.25
CA PRO A 138 -42.07 -7.83 -37.69
C PRO A 138 -41.90 -8.83 -36.54
N ASN A 139 -42.78 -8.73 -35.53
CA ASN A 139 -42.97 -9.71 -34.43
C ASN A 139 -43.59 -11.05 -34.90
N SER A 140 -43.19 -11.53 -36.08
CA SER A 140 -43.38 -12.91 -36.54
C SER A 140 -42.32 -13.80 -35.89
N PRO A 141 -42.44 -15.15 -35.86
CA PRO A 141 -41.37 -16.01 -35.37
C PRO A 141 -40.07 -15.70 -36.11
N ILE A 142 -39.06 -15.24 -35.35
CA ILE A 142 -37.85 -14.63 -35.93
C ILE A 142 -37.20 -15.62 -36.89
N LYS A 143 -37.06 -15.22 -38.16
CA LYS A 143 -36.19 -15.97 -39.07
C LYS A 143 -34.78 -15.87 -38.52
N MET A 144 -34.23 -17.02 -38.12
CA MET A 144 -32.97 -17.15 -37.38
C MET A 144 -31.75 -16.43 -38.02
N LEU A 145 -31.83 -16.10 -39.31
CA LEU A 145 -30.84 -15.33 -40.07
C LEU A 145 -30.78 -13.83 -39.68
N ASP A 146 -31.89 -13.24 -39.22
CA ASP A 146 -32.00 -11.79 -39.02
C ASP A 146 -31.52 -11.32 -37.62
N VAL A 147 -31.31 -12.26 -36.69
CA VAL A 147 -30.98 -12.02 -35.26
C VAL A 147 -29.76 -11.11 -35.09
N GLY A 148 -28.66 -11.41 -35.78
CA GLY A 148 -27.40 -10.66 -35.64
C GLY A 148 -27.51 -9.20 -36.10
N PHE A 149 -28.37 -8.92 -37.08
CA PHE A 149 -28.61 -7.56 -37.58
C PHE A 149 -29.44 -6.74 -36.59
N ILE A 150 -30.51 -7.32 -36.03
CA ILE A 150 -31.36 -6.68 -35.00
C ILE A 150 -30.51 -6.35 -33.75
N GLN A 151 -29.66 -7.27 -33.31
CA GLN A 151 -28.73 -7.02 -32.20
C GLN A 151 -27.72 -5.91 -32.52
N SER A 152 -27.15 -5.90 -33.73
CA SER A 152 -26.22 -4.85 -34.18
C SER A 152 -26.85 -3.45 -34.21
N LEU A 153 -28.08 -3.33 -34.74
CA LEU A 153 -28.81 -2.07 -34.80
C LEU A 153 -29.22 -1.57 -33.41
N SER A 154 -29.65 -2.48 -32.53
CA SER A 154 -30.09 -2.15 -31.17
C SER A 154 -28.93 -1.73 -30.27
N TYR A 155 -27.76 -2.41 -30.35
CA TYR A 155 -26.55 -1.96 -29.65
C TYR A 155 -26.06 -0.61 -30.16
N ARG A 156 -26.12 -0.36 -31.48
CA ARG A 156 -25.80 0.95 -32.07
C ARG A 156 -26.76 2.05 -31.60
N ARG A 157 -28.05 1.73 -31.39
CA ARG A 157 -29.03 2.64 -30.76
C ARG A 157 -28.67 2.93 -29.31
N ALA A 158 -28.26 1.93 -28.53
CA ALA A 158 -27.77 2.10 -27.16
C ALA A 158 -26.56 3.06 -27.09
N GLN A 159 -25.57 2.87 -27.96
CA GLN A 159 -24.40 3.75 -28.05
C GLN A 159 -24.75 5.20 -28.40
N LEU A 160 -25.73 5.42 -29.30
CA LEU A 160 -26.21 6.75 -29.64
C LEU A 160 -27.00 7.41 -28.50
N LYS A 161 -27.89 6.67 -27.83
CA LYS A 161 -28.59 7.14 -26.63
C LYS A 161 -27.63 7.55 -25.52
N LYS A 162 -26.61 6.72 -25.23
CA LYS A 162 -25.53 7.03 -24.28
C LYS A 162 -24.78 8.32 -24.65
N ARG A 163 -24.47 8.53 -25.94
CA ARG A 163 -23.88 9.80 -26.44
C ARG A 163 -24.83 11.01 -26.32
N ASN A 164 -26.14 10.78 -26.28
CA ASN A 164 -27.18 11.79 -26.11
C ASN A 164 -27.64 11.92 -24.63
N ASN A 165 -26.87 11.37 -23.67
CA ASN A 165 -27.16 11.31 -22.23
C ASN A 165 -28.43 10.54 -21.81
N ASP A 166 -29.05 9.76 -22.70
CA ASP A 166 -30.12 8.80 -22.37
C ASP A 166 -29.52 7.47 -21.89
N PHE A 167 -28.96 7.49 -20.68
CA PHE A 167 -28.33 6.30 -20.06
C PHE A 167 -29.35 5.19 -19.77
N PHE A 168 -30.56 5.54 -19.35
CA PHE A 168 -31.60 4.55 -19.04
C PHE A 168 -32.13 3.87 -20.31
N GLY A 169 -32.47 4.65 -21.36
CA GLY A 169 -32.90 4.08 -22.62
C GLY A 169 -31.79 3.32 -23.36
N ALA A 170 -30.52 3.64 -23.10
CA ALA A 170 -29.39 2.84 -23.56
C ALA A 170 -29.33 1.48 -22.84
N LEU A 171 -29.58 1.44 -21.53
CA LEU A 171 -29.69 0.18 -20.77
C LEU A 171 -30.85 -0.69 -21.24
N VAL A 172 -32.02 -0.11 -21.52
CA VAL A 172 -33.16 -0.84 -22.12
C VAL A 172 -32.74 -1.56 -23.41
N ASP A 173 -32.02 -0.85 -24.30
CA ASP A 173 -31.55 -1.43 -25.56
C ASP A 173 -30.52 -2.55 -25.30
N CYS A 174 -29.52 -2.33 -24.43
CA CYS A 174 -28.54 -3.34 -24.06
C CYS A 174 -29.19 -4.61 -23.47
N PHE A 175 -30.11 -4.49 -22.52
CA PHE A 175 -30.80 -5.65 -21.94
C PHE A 175 -31.66 -6.39 -22.98
N SER A 176 -32.32 -5.68 -23.91
CA SER A 176 -33.08 -6.32 -25.00
C SER A 176 -32.19 -7.14 -25.94
N VAL A 177 -30.97 -6.66 -26.24
CA VAL A 177 -29.99 -7.43 -27.06
C VAL A 177 -29.56 -8.71 -26.35
N LEU A 178 -29.36 -8.65 -25.03
CA LEU A 178 -29.00 -9.80 -24.21
C LEU A 178 -30.16 -10.82 -24.10
N GLU A 179 -31.39 -10.35 -23.92
CA GLU A 179 -32.60 -11.19 -23.92
C GLU A 179 -32.82 -11.90 -25.27
N ILE A 180 -32.57 -11.21 -26.39
CA ILE A 180 -32.57 -11.81 -27.73
C ILE A 180 -31.48 -12.90 -27.86
N ALA A 181 -30.27 -12.68 -27.33
CA ALA A 181 -29.21 -13.70 -27.32
C ALA A 181 -29.66 -14.94 -26.52
N LEU A 182 -30.27 -14.70 -25.36
CA LEU A 182 -30.77 -15.74 -24.45
C LEU A 182 -32.10 -16.38 -24.90
N ASN A 183 -32.59 -16.08 -26.12
CA ASN A 183 -33.84 -16.59 -26.69
C ASN A 183 -35.06 -16.35 -25.77
N GLY A 184 -35.16 -15.15 -25.19
CA GLY A 184 -36.27 -14.75 -24.31
C GLY A 184 -36.18 -15.31 -22.88
N LYS A 185 -35.04 -15.88 -22.45
CA LYS A 185 -34.85 -16.29 -21.05
C LYS A 185 -34.60 -15.05 -20.16
N PRO A 186 -35.39 -14.85 -19.08
CA PRO A 186 -35.21 -13.70 -18.17
C PRO A 186 -33.85 -13.66 -17.49
N LEU A 187 -33.28 -12.46 -17.36
CA LEU A 187 -31.92 -12.25 -16.87
C LEU A 187 -31.65 -12.85 -15.48
N LYS A 188 -32.59 -12.76 -14.52
CA LYS A 188 -32.41 -13.37 -13.19
C LYS A 188 -32.20 -14.88 -13.29
N SER A 189 -33.03 -15.57 -14.08
CA SER A 189 -32.89 -17.01 -14.30
C SER A 189 -31.63 -17.39 -15.11
N PHE A 190 -31.03 -16.47 -15.88
CA PHE A 190 -29.72 -16.69 -16.49
C PHE A 190 -28.56 -16.49 -15.50
N LEU A 191 -28.66 -15.54 -14.56
CA LEU A 191 -27.73 -15.44 -13.43
C LEU A 191 -27.80 -16.69 -12.55
N ASP A 192 -29.00 -17.21 -12.29
CA ASP A 192 -29.20 -18.43 -11.51
C ASP A 192 -28.55 -19.66 -12.20
N ASP A 193 -28.72 -19.81 -13.52
CA ASP A 193 -28.01 -20.84 -14.33
C ASP A 193 -26.50 -20.75 -14.16
N ILE A 194 -25.92 -19.55 -14.18
CA ILE A 194 -24.47 -19.35 -14.06
C ILE A 194 -23.97 -19.79 -12.69
N ILE A 195 -24.66 -19.39 -11.63
CA ILE A 195 -24.28 -19.70 -10.25
C ILE A 195 -24.37 -21.22 -10.00
N LEU A 196 -25.41 -21.88 -10.55
CA LEU A 196 -25.56 -23.33 -10.50
C LEU A 196 -24.51 -24.08 -11.35
N CYS A 197 -24.21 -23.61 -12.55
CA CYS A 197 -23.18 -24.15 -13.44
C CYS A 197 -21.78 -24.11 -12.80
N LEU A 198 -21.51 -23.06 -12.00
CA LEU A 198 -20.29 -22.88 -11.23
C LEU A 198 -20.30 -23.61 -9.86
N GLY A 199 -21.30 -24.47 -9.61
CA GLY A 199 -21.33 -25.43 -8.50
C GLY A 199 -22.01 -24.95 -7.20
N PHE A 200 -22.55 -23.72 -7.17
CA PHE A 200 -23.17 -23.15 -5.97
C PHE A 200 -24.64 -23.57 -5.84
N SER A 201 -24.90 -24.66 -5.13
CA SER A 201 -26.25 -25.24 -4.96
C SER A 201 -27.10 -24.63 -3.82
N ASN A 202 -26.50 -23.86 -2.92
CA ASN A 202 -27.16 -23.20 -1.79
C ASN A 202 -26.67 -21.76 -1.63
N TYR A 203 -27.36 -20.80 -2.28
CA TYR A 203 -27.12 -19.36 -2.13
C TYR A 203 -28.46 -18.62 -2.00
N ASP A 204 -28.44 -17.36 -1.56
CA ASP A 204 -29.63 -16.50 -1.52
C ASP A 204 -29.90 -15.94 -2.93
N PRO A 205 -31.07 -16.18 -3.56
CA PRO A 205 -31.42 -15.66 -4.89
C PRO A 205 -31.48 -14.12 -4.99
N ASN A 206 -31.28 -13.39 -3.89
CA ASN A 206 -31.16 -11.93 -3.86
C ASN A 206 -29.72 -11.45 -3.56
N GLN A 207 -28.78 -12.35 -3.25
CA GLN A 207 -27.36 -12.05 -3.03
C GLN A 207 -26.47 -12.92 -3.92
N VAL A 208 -26.15 -12.40 -5.11
CA VAL A 208 -25.26 -13.10 -6.06
C VAL A 208 -23.85 -13.25 -5.46
N PRO A 209 -23.34 -14.48 -5.27
CA PRO A 209 -22.06 -14.72 -4.63
C PRO A 209 -20.90 -14.09 -5.42
N PHE A 210 -19.86 -13.67 -4.71
CA PHE A 210 -18.63 -13.20 -5.34
C PHE A 210 -17.80 -14.41 -5.81
N ILE A 211 -17.70 -14.59 -7.13
CA ILE A 211 -16.99 -15.71 -7.75
C ILE A 211 -15.72 -15.19 -8.43
N ILE A 212 -14.60 -15.85 -8.17
CA ILE A 212 -13.32 -15.61 -8.84
C ILE A 212 -13.10 -16.76 -9.82
N LEU A 213 -12.98 -16.46 -11.11
CA LEU A 213 -12.57 -17.43 -12.13
C LEU A 213 -11.09 -17.22 -12.51
N PRO A 214 -10.34 -18.31 -12.79
CA PRO A 214 -9.12 -18.26 -13.58
C PRO A 214 -9.40 -17.93 -15.06
N VAL A 215 -8.41 -17.41 -15.77
CA VAL A 215 -8.55 -17.01 -17.19
C VAL A 215 -9.09 -18.13 -18.08
N ASN A 216 -8.54 -19.34 -17.93
CA ASN A 216 -8.95 -20.53 -18.70
C ASN A 216 -10.42 -20.90 -18.50
N ASP A 217 -10.97 -20.68 -17.30
CA ASP A 217 -12.35 -21.04 -16.98
C ASP A 217 -13.32 -19.95 -17.42
N SER A 218 -12.92 -18.66 -17.35
CA SER A 218 -13.66 -17.57 -18.00
C SER A 218 -13.75 -17.76 -19.52
N LEU A 219 -12.65 -18.11 -20.18
CA LEU A 219 -12.63 -18.34 -21.63
C LEU A 219 -13.58 -19.47 -22.06
N ARG A 220 -13.79 -20.46 -21.19
CA ARG A 220 -14.68 -21.62 -21.41
C ARG A 220 -16.07 -21.47 -20.82
N LEU A 221 -16.39 -20.33 -20.19
CA LEU A 221 -17.65 -20.13 -19.46
C LEU A 221 -18.88 -20.36 -20.35
N LEU A 222 -18.87 -19.91 -21.61
CA LEU A 222 -19.98 -20.17 -22.54
C LEU A 222 -20.09 -21.64 -22.94
N ASP A 223 -18.98 -22.38 -23.04
CA ASP A 223 -18.99 -23.82 -23.35
C ASP A 223 -19.57 -24.64 -22.19
N LEU A 224 -19.36 -24.17 -20.95
CA LEU A 224 -19.91 -24.77 -19.73
C LEU A 224 -21.42 -24.46 -19.55
N LEU A 225 -21.85 -23.25 -19.89
CA LEU A 225 -23.26 -22.82 -19.82
C LEU A 225 -24.10 -23.40 -20.95
N PHE A 226 -23.53 -23.50 -22.16
CA PHE A 226 -24.22 -23.98 -23.36
C PHE A 226 -23.46 -25.14 -24.03
N PRO A 227 -23.27 -26.28 -23.35
CA PRO A 227 -22.51 -27.42 -23.87
C PRO A 227 -23.21 -28.10 -25.06
N THR A 228 -24.55 -27.98 -25.15
CA THR A 228 -25.35 -28.48 -26.27
C THR A 228 -25.23 -27.64 -27.55
N THR A 229 -24.58 -26.47 -27.47
CA THR A 229 -24.46 -25.51 -28.59
C THR A 229 -23.00 -25.21 -28.95
N ASN A 230 -22.03 -25.82 -28.26
CA ASN A 230 -20.60 -25.47 -28.30
C ASN A 230 -20.36 -23.97 -28.04
N GLY A 231 -20.92 -23.45 -26.94
CA GLY A 231 -20.66 -22.07 -26.50
C GLY A 231 -21.31 -20.99 -27.38
N LEU A 232 -22.36 -21.32 -28.11
CA LEU A 232 -23.25 -20.35 -28.77
C LEU A 232 -24.44 -20.02 -27.86
N PHE A 233 -24.85 -18.75 -27.81
CA PHE A 233 -26.08 -18.40 -27.10
C PHE A 233 -27.31 -19.06 -27.78
N PRO A 234 -28.36 -19.43 -27.03
CA PRO A 234 -29.52 -20.13 -27.59
C PRO A 234 -30.18 -19.44 -28.80
N GLY A 235 -30.27 -18.11 -28.80
CA GLY A 235 -30.80 -17.31 -29.90
C GLY A 235 -29.90 -17.24 -31.15
N HIS A 236 -28.66 -17.72 -31.06
CA HIS A 236 -27.69 -17.74 -32.16
C HIS A 236 -27.64 -19.09 -32.90
N LEU A 237 -28.39 -20.11 -32.46
CA LEU A 237 -28.33 -21.48 -32.97
C LEU A 237 -28.65 -21.66 -34.46
N GLY A 238 -29.24 -20.67 -35.12
CA GLY A 238 -29.53 -20.72 -36.56
C GLY A 238 -28.63 -19.85 -37.45
N LEU A 239 -27.57 -19.27 -36.89
CA LEU A 239 -26.57 -18.54 -37.68
C LEU A 239 -25.62 -19.55 -38.36
N SER A 240 -25.78 -19.74 -39.67
CA SER A 240 -25.02 -20.74 -40.43
C SER A 240 -23.63 -20.27 -40.89
N SER A 241 -23.33 -18.98 -40.85
CA SER A 241 -22.03 -18.43 -41.27
C SER A 241 -21.14 -18.08 -40.07
N GLN A 242 -19.85 -18.42 -40.20
CA GLN A 242 -18.82 -18.07 -39.20
C GLN A 242 -18.60 -16.55 -39.08
N SER A 243 -18.88 -15.77 -40.14
CA SER A 243 -18.92 -14.30 -40.07
C SER A 243 -19.96 -13.79 -39.10
N ASP A 244 -21.15 -14.38 -39.14
CA ASP A 244 -22.35 -13.85 -38.51
C ASP A 244 -22.37 -14.26 -37.03
N ILE A 245 -21.92 -15.49 -36.74
CA ILE A 245 -21.58 -15.94 -35.38
C ILE A 245 -20.55 -14.99 -34.73
N ARG A 246 -19.47 -14.65 -35.45
CA ARG A 246 -18.42 -13.76 -34.92
C ARG A 246 -18.94 -12.33 -34.70
N LEU A 247 -19.80 -11.83 -35.58
CA LEU A 247 -20.45 -10.53 -35.43
C LEU A 247 -21.40 -10.55 -34.22
N ALA A 248 -22.25 -11.55 -34.10
CA ALA A 248 -23.22 -11.68 -33.01
C ALA A 248 -22.52 -11.80 -31.63
N LYS A 249 -21.48 -12.63 -31.51
CA LYS A 249 -20.64 -12.68 -30.28
C LYS A 249 -19.99 -11.32 -29.98
N LYS A 250 -19.54 -10.57 -30.99
CA LYS A 250 -18.96 -9.23 -30.80
C LYS A 250 -20.00 -8.20 -30.33
N GLN A 251 -21.24 -8.25 -30.79
CA GLN A 251 -22.29 -7.34 -30.29
C GLN A 251 -22.69 -7.68 -28.85
N VAL A 252 -22.83 -8.97 -28.52
CA VAL A 252 -23.12 -9.41 -27.14
C VAL A 252 -21.95 -9.06 -26.19
N PHE A 253 -20.69 -9.19 -26.63
CA PHE A 253 -19.52 -8.66 -25.90
C PHE A 253 -19.66 -7.17 -25.57
N GLY A 254 -19.99 -6.34 -26.57
CA GLY A 254 -20.13 -4.88 -26.36
C GLY A 254 -21.24 -4.53 -25.39
N VAL A 255 -22.37 -5.24 -25.47
CA VAL A 255 -23.51 -5.11 -24.54
C VAL A 255 -23.14 -5.53 -23.11
N LEU A 256 -22.48 -6.67 -22.91
CA LEU A 256 -22.05 -7.15 -21.59
C LEU A 256 -21.05 -6.19 -20.94
N TYR A 257 -20.12 -5.64 -21.73
CA TYR A 257 -19.17 -4.62 -21.29
C TYR A 257 -19.88 -3.31 -20.87
N GLU A 258 -20.80 -2.80 -21.69
CA GLU A 258 -21.58 -1.59 -21.38
C GLU A 258 -22.47 -1.78 -20.14
N ILE A 259 -23.10 -2.94 -19.98
CA ILE A 259 -23.87 -3.30 -18.78
C ILE A 259 -22.96 -3.31 -17.54
N SER A 260 -21.79 -3.93 -17.61
CA SER A 260 -20.81 -3.93 -16.49
C SER A 260 -20.34 -2.52 -16.12
N SER A 261 -20.03 -1.67 -17.11
CA SER A 261 -19.65 -0.27 -16.90
C SER A 261 -20.79 0.55 -16.25
N ALA A 262 -22.04 0.26 -16.61
CA ALA A 262 -23.21 0.86 -15.98
C ALA A 262 -23.44 0.40 -14.54
N PHE A 263 -23.11 -0.85 -14.18
CA PHE A 263 -23.20 -1.30 -12.78
C PHE A 263 -22.26 -0.55 -11.82
N GLU A 264 -21.10 -0.08 -12.30
CA GLU A 264 -20.21 0.77 -11.48
C GLU A 264 -20.65 2.25 -11.46
N SER A 265 -21.17 2.77 -12.58
CA SER A 265 -21.41 4.22 -12.75
C SER A 265 -22.85 4.67 -12.51
N HIS A 266 -23.83 3.82 -12.77
CA HIS A 266 -25.28 4.09 -12.76
C HIS A 266 -26.06 2.94 -12.06
N PRO A 267 -25.76 2.65 -10.77
CA PRO A 267 -26.29 1.45 -10.11
C PRO A 267 -27.81 1.51 -9.85
N LYS A 268 -28.41 2.71 -9.75
CA LYS A 268 -29.87 2.87 -9.52
C LYS A 268 -30.67 2.52 -10.77
N GLU A 269 -30.17 2.97 -11.91
CA GLU A 269 -30.70 2.72 -13.24
C GLU A 269 -30.62 1.22 -13.57
N CYS A 270 -29.53 0.56 -13.17
CA CYS A 270 -29.37 -0.89 -13.29
C CYS A 270 -30.30 -1.69 -12.36
N GLN A 271 -30.61 -1.19 -11.15
CA GLN A 271 -31.49 -1.86 -10.19
C GLN A 271 -32.91 -2.07 -10.74
N TYR A 272 -33.40 -1.18 -11.60
CA TYR A 272 -34.69 -1.32 -12.30
C TYR A 272 -34.83 -2.66 -13.06
N PHE A 273 -33.72 -3.18 -13.62
CA PHE A 273 -33.71 -4.41 -14.41
C PHE A 273 -33.43 -5.68 -13.61
N LEU A 274 -33.04 -5.56 -12.33
CA LEU A 274 -32.70 -6.69 -11.44
C LEU A 274 -33.59 -6.82 -10.19
N SER A 275 -34.51 -5.89 -9.93
CA SER A 275 -35.42 -5.89 -8.77
C SER A 275 -34.68 -5.89 -7.42
N ASP A 276 -35.06 -6.75 -6.48
CA ASP A 276 -34.54 -6.78 -5.09
C ASP A 276 -33.14 -7.40 -4.96
N VAL A 277 -32.51 -7.82 -6.07
CA VAL A 277 -31.13 -8.34 -6.07
C VAL A 277 -30.17 -7.18 -5.85
N THR A 278 -29.51 -7.09 -4.69
CA THR A 278 -28.56 -6.02 -4.40
C THR A 278 -27.28 -6.17 -5.23
N PRO A 279 -26.98 -5.28 -6.19
CA PRO A 279 -25.71 -5.29 -6.93
C PRO A 279 -24.65 -4.49 -6.19
N LEU A 280 -23.37 -4.65 -6.57
CA LEU A 280 -22.34 -3.58 -6.56
C LEU A 280 -20.96 -4.06 -7.05
N SER A 281 -20.68 -5.37 -7.10
CA SER A 281 -19.42 -5.89 -7.69
C SER A 281 -19.53 -7.27 -8.32
N SER A 282 -20.09 -8.27 -7.63
CA SER A 282 -20.14 -9.67 -8.10
C SER A 282 -20.81 -9.85 -9.46
N ILE A 283 -21.96 -9.22 -9.66
CA ILE A 283 -22.72 -9.25 -10.92
C ILE A 283 -21.93 -8.58 -12.07
N SER A 284 -21.21 -7.50 -11.79
CA SER A 284 -20.40 -6.80 -12.80
C SER A 284 -19.25 -7.69 -13.28
N LEU A 285 -18.58 -8.37 -12.35
CA LEU A 285 -17.49 -9.31 -12.66
C LEU A 285 -17.97 -10.52 -13.48
N LEU A 286 -19.16 -11.05 -13.20
CA LEU A 286 -19.79 -12.10 -14.02
C LEU A 286 -20.07 -11.63 -15.45
N PHE A 287 -20.53 -10.39 -15.65
CA PHE A 287 -20.70 -9.83 -17.00
C PHE A 287 -19.36 -9.61 -17.72
N LEU A 288 -18.29 -9.22 -17.02
CA LEU A 288 -16.94 -9.18 -17.63
C LEU A 288 -16.43 -10.58 -18.00
N TYR A 289 -16.67 -11.61 -17.20
CA TYR A 289 -16.32 -12.99 -17.54
C TYR A 289 -17.08 -13.51 -18.78
N LEU A 290 -18.38 -13.20 -18.89
CA LEU A 290 -19.16 -13.50 -20.10
C LEU A 290 -18.66 -12.70 -21.31
N ALA A 291 -18.31 -11.42 -21.14
CA ALA A 291 -17.73 -10.60 -22.21
C ALA A 291 -16.39 -11.17 -22.69
N CYS A 292 -15.53 -11.61 -21.76
CA CYS A 292 -14.29 -12.32 -22.04
C CYS A 292 -14.53 -13.61 -22.85
N ALA A 293 -15.52 -14.43 -22.47
CA ALA A 293 -15.91 -15.63 -23.22
C ALA A 293 -16.48 -15.32 -24.62
N CYS A 294 -17.14 -14.17 -24.80
CA CYS A 294 -17.63 -13.70 -26.09
C CYS A 294 -16.49 -13.23 -27.00
N TYR A 295 -15.54 -12.44 -26.48
CA TYR A 295 -14.47 -11.81 -27.24
C TYR A 295 -13.24 -11.46 -26.36
N PRO A 296 -12.23 -12.36 -26.29
CA PRO A 296 -10.98 -12.09 -25.57
C PRO A 296 -10.24 -10.89 -26.16
N SER A 297 -9.73 -10.01 -25.30
CA SER A 297 -9.01 -8.79 -25.71
C SER A 297 -8.18 -8.22 -24.56
N ALA A 298 -7.15 -7.43 -24.87
CA ALA A 298 -6.32 -6.77 -23.85
C ALA A 298 -7.16 -5.87 -22.91
N GLN A 299 -8.17 -5.17 -23.43
CA GLN A 299 -9.06 -4.34 -22.61
C GLN A 299 -9.86 -5.17 -21.61
N ILE A 300 -10.57 -6.23 -22.06
CA ILE A 300 -11.44 -6.98 -21.13
C ILE A 300 -10.63 -7.68 -20.04
N PHE A 301 -9.43 -8.16 -20.35
CA PHE A 301 -8.51 -8.71 -19.37
C PHE A 301 -8.00 -7.66 -18.37
N PHE A 302 -7.66 -6.45 -18.83
CA PHE A 302 -7.28 -5.33 -17.96
C PHE A 302 -8.42 -4.92 -17.02
N GLU A 303 -9.65 -4.81 -17.52
CA GLU A 303 -10.83 -4.40 -16.73
C GLU A 303 -11.22 -5.44 -15.67
N ILE A 304 -11.13 -6.74 -16.01
CA ILE A 304 -11.29 -7.84 -15.03
C ILE A 304 -10.24 -7.72 -13.92
N ALA A 305 -8.96 -7.52 -14.27
CA ALA A 305 -7.89 -7.37 -13.30
C ALA A 305 -8.07 -6.11 -12.43
N ALA A 306 -8.47 -4.98 -13.02
CA ALA A 306 -8.77 -3.75 -12.30
C ALA A 306 -9.93 -3.94 -11.31
N MET A 307 -11.00 -4.65 -11.70
CA MET A 307 -12.13 -4.94 -10.82
C MET A 307 -11.75 -5.90 -9.68
N LEU A 308 -10.95 -6.93 -9.95
CA LEU A 308 -10.39 -7.83 -8.92
C LEU A 308 -9.48 -7.07 -7.94
N ASN A 309 -8.68 -6.11 -8.43
CA ASN A 309 -7.78 -5.31 -7.60
C ASN A 309 -8.48 -4.28 -6.70
N LYS A 310 -9.71 -3.85 -7.03
CA LYS A 310 -10.56 -3.05 -6.12
C LYS A 310 -10.91 -3.80 -4.83
N ILE A 311 -10.84 -5.13 -4.84
CA ILE A 311 -11.24 -6.01 -3.73
C ILE A 311 -9.97 -6.43 -2.95
N SER A 312 -9.56 -5.55 -2.05
CA SER A 312 -8.33 -5.69 -1.27
C SER A 312 -8.36 -6.88 -0.29
N GLY A 313 -7.16 -7.33 0.11
CA GLY A 313 -6.96 -8.43 1.08
C GLY A 313 -7.00 -9.83 0.48
N VAL A 314 -7.89 -10.14 -0.47
CA VAL A 314 -8.07 -11.50 -1.01
C VAL A 314 -6.91 -11.89 -1.95
N ALA A 315 -6.09 -12.87 -1.55
CA ALA A 315 -4.95 -13.34 -2.36
C ALA A 315 -5.38 -13.96 -3.70
N ALA A 316 -6.49 -14.71 -3.72
CA ALA A 316 -7.04 -15.31 -4.94
C ALA A 316 -7.44 -14.25 -6.00
N CYS A 317 -7.92 -13.07 -5.58
CA CYS A 317 -8.21 -11.97 -6.51
C CYS A 317 -6.94 -11.48 -7.21
N ARG A 318 -5.83 -11.32 -6.46
CA ARG A 318 -4.54 -10.89 -7.01
C ARG A 318 -3.94 -11.93 -7.96
N GLN A 319 -3.96 -13.21 -7.61
CA GLN A 319 -3.46 -14.26 -8.49
C GLN A 319 -4.28 -14.39 -9.78
N ALA A 320 -5.61 -14.24 -9.71
CA ALA A 320 -6.44 -14.16 -10.91
C ALA A 320 -6.10 -12.91 -11.75
N ALA A 321 -5.99 -11.73 -11.13
CA ALA A 321 -5.63 -10.47 -11.80
C ALA A 321 -4.26 -10.54 -12.51
N ILE A 322 -3.25 -11.14 -11.88
CA ILE A 322 -1.93 -11.39 -12.49
C ILE A 322 -2.07 -12.24 -13.76
N GLY A 323 -2.90 -13.29 -13.72
CA GLY A 323 -3.19 -14.13 -14.89
C GLY A 323 -3.82 -13.34 -16.06
N TYR A 324 -4.87 -12.55 -15.78
CA TYR A 324 -5.50 -11.72 -16.83
C TYR A 324 -4.53 -10.67 -17.39
N LEU A 325 -3.74 -9.99 -16.54
CA LEU A 325 -2.76 -9.00 -17.00
C LEU A 325 -1.66 -9.63 -17.87
N GLY A 326 -1.20 -10.84 -17.53
CA GLY A 326 -0.23 -11.59 -18.34
C GLY A 326 -0.74 -11.91 -19.76
N GLU A 327 -1.99 -12.38 -19.87
CA GLU A 327 -2.63 -12.61 -21.18
C GLU A 327 -2.96 -11.30 -21.91
N GLY A 328 -3.35 -10.25 -21.18
CA GLY A 328 -3.58 -8.91 -21.73
C GLY A 328 -2.32 -8.31 -22.36
N ILE A 329 -1.16 -8.47 -21.71
CA ILE A 329 0.15 -8.02 -22.20
C ILE A 329 0.64 -8.85 -23.39
N GLN A 330 0.23 -10.12 -23.53
CA GLN A 330 0.51 -10.90 -24.74
C GLN A 330 -0.31 -10.38 -25.94
N LEU A 331 -1.56 -9.96 -25.72
CA LEU A 331 -2.42 -9.41 -26.76
C LEU A 331 -2.09 -7.95 -27.15
N ASP A 332 -1.69 -7.12 -26.18
CA ASP A 332 -1.12 -5.78 -26.44
C ASP A 332 0.20 -5.56 -25.65
N PRO A 333 1.35 -5.92 -26.25
CA PRO A 333 2.66 -5.72 -25.64
C PRO A 333 3.08 -4.26 -25.41
N LYS A 334 2.25 -3.27 -25.76
CA LYS A 334 2.50 -1.82 -25.57
C LYS A 334 1.61 -1.20 -24.49
N ASN A 335 0.70 -1.95 -23.86
CA ASN A 335 -0.20 -1.41 -22.84
C ASN A 335 0.54 -1.11 -21.52
N VAL A 336 0.97 0.14 -21.36
CA VAL A 336 1.73 0.64 -20.20
C VAL A 336 0.96 0.45 -18.89
N ASP A 337 -0.34 0.72 -18.85
CA ASP A 337 -1.16 0.58 -17.65
C ASP A 337 -1.32 -0.89 -17.21
N ALA A 338 -1.35 -1.83 -18.16
CA ALA A 338 -1.35 -3.26 -17.84
C ALA A 338 -0.02 -3.70 -17.19
N TYR A 339 1.13 -3.23 -17.70
CA TYR A 339 2.43 -3.52 -17.05
C TYR A 339 2.53 -2.88 -15.67
N ILE A 340 2.09 -1.64 -15.47
CA ILE A 340 2.10 -0.99 -14.14
C ILE A 340 1.19 -1.76 -13.18
N SER A 341 -0.03 -2.09 -13.60
CA SER A 341 -0.98 -2.86 -12.77
C SER A 341 -0.44 -4.24 -12.43
N LEU A 342 0.32 -4.87 -13.33
CA LEU A 342 0.99 -6.15 -13.09
C LEU A 342 2.12 -6.01 -12.07
N ALA A 343 2.93 -4.95 -12.15
CA ALA A 343 3.97 -4.67 -11.16
C ALA A 343 3.38 -4.44 -9.76
N ASP A 344 2.30 -3.66 -9.66
CA ASP A 344 1.56 -3.43 -8.42
C ASP A 344 1.00 -4.74 -7.86
N CYS A 345 0.45 -5.62 -8.71
CA CYS A 345 -0.03 -6.94 -8.27
C CYS A 345 1.10 -7.83 -7.75
N LEU A 346 2.20 -7.93 -8.48
CA LEU A 346 3.36 -8.76 -8.13
C LEU A 346 4.04 -8.28 -6.85
N TYR A 347 4.13 -6.97 -6.63
CA TYR A 347 4.57 -6.39 -5.35
C TYR A 347 3.67 -6.81 -4.19
N ASN A 348 2.34 -6.71 -4.35
CA ASN A 348 1.35 -7.12 -3.34
C ASN A 348 1.18 -8.65 -3.18
N ASP A 349 1.81 -9.45 -4.04
CA ASP A 349 1.93 -10.91 -3.93
C ASP A 349 3.30 -11.33 -3.35
N GLY A 350 4.23 -10.38 -3.17
CA GLY A 350 5.60 -10.64 -2.71
C GLY A 350 6.57 -11.12 -3.80
N ASN A 351 6.13 -11.19 -5.06
CA ASN A 351 6.97 -11.56 -6.20
C ASN A 351 7.83 -10.37 -6.69
N ILE A 352 8.82 -10.03 -5.86
CA ILE A 352 9.77 -8.93 -6.05
C ILE A 352 10.55 -9.07 -7.37
N THR A 353 10.96 -10.29 -7.73
CA THR A 353 11.72 -10.54 -8.97
C THR A 353 10.88 -10.25 -10.21
N GLY A 354 9.68 -10.82 -10.31
CA GLY A 354 8.79 -10.57 -11.45
C GLY A 354 8.36 -9.10 -11.54
N MET A 355 8.13 -8.43 -10.42
CA MET A 355 7.86 -6.99 -10.39
C MET A 355 9.03 -6.17 -10.95
N THR A 356 10.26 -6.53 -10.60
CA THR A 356 11.48 -5.86 -11.10
C THR A 356 11.63 -6.05 -12.61
N GLU A 357 11.48 -7.28 -13.11
CA GLU A 357 11.50 -7.58 -14.56
C GLU A 357 10.43 -6.79 -15.33
N VAL A 358 9.23 -6.64 -14.77
CA VAL A 358 8.13 -5.87 -15.38
C VAL A 358 8.48 -4.38 -15.47
N TYR A 359 9.07 -3.77 -14.44
CA TYR A 359 9.52 -2.38 -14.53
C TYR A 359 10.78 -2.18 -15.38
N GLU A 360 11.72 -3.14 -15.42
CA GLU A 360 12.87 -3.08 -16.33
C GLU A 360 12.44 -3.22 -17.80
N LYS A 361 11.36 -3.96 -18.07
CA LYS A 361 10.72 -3.98 -19.38
C LYS A 361 10.00 -2.66 -19.70
N LEU A 362 9.31 -2.04 -18.73
CA LEU A 362 8.77 -0.68 -18.87
C LEU A 362 9.87 0.36 -19.17
N LEU A 363 11.03 0.26 -18.52
CA LEU A 363 12.22 1.10 -18.75
C LEU A 363 12.76 1.04 -20.19
N SER A 364 12.41 0.01 -20.97
CA SER A 364 12.78 -0.11 -22.40
C SER A 364 11.87 0.69 -23.34
N PHE A 365 10.70 1.14 -22.87
CA PHE A 365 9.77 1.94 -23.69
C PHE A 365 10.20 3.41 -23.69
N HIS A 366 10.97 3.80 -24.71
CA HIS A 366 11.54 5.15 -24.91
C HIS A 366 10.55 6.33 -25.03
N MET A 367 9.24 6.13 -24.85
CA MET A 367 8.19 7.13 -25.09
C MET A 367 7.09 7.07 -24.01
N ILE A 368 7.37 7.61 -22.81
CA ILE A 368 6.34 7.90 -21.81
C ILE A 368 6.08 9.42 -21.84
N SER A 369 4.96 9.83 -22.45
CA SER A 369 4.60 11.24 -22.63
C SER A 369 3.38 11.70 -21.81
N ASP A 370 2.70 10.80 -21.11
CA ASP A 370 1.59 11.12 -20.19
C ASP A 370 2.15 11.40 -18.78
N GLU A 371 1.70 12.48 -18.13
CA GLU A 371 2.11 12.80 -16.76
C GLU A 371 1.69 11.72 -15.76
N ASN A 372 0.53 11.07 -15.95
CA ASN A 372 0.06 9.99 -15.08
C ASN A 372 0.98 8.77 -15.13
N HIS A 373 1.46 8.42 -16.33
CA HIS A 373 2.45 7.36 -16.51
C HIS A 373 3.80 7.76 -15.93
N LEU A 374 4.25 9.01 -16.12
CA LEU A 374 5.48 9.54 -15.49
C LEU A 374 5.43 9.51 -13.96
N ILE A 375 4.29 9.82 -13.35
CA ILE A 375 4.07 9.70 -11.89
C ILE A 375 4.22 8.24 -11.47
N ARG A 376 3.43 7.33 -12.06
CA ARG A 376 3.44 5.89 -11.72
C ARG A 376 4.84 5.27 -11.92
N PHE A 377 5.55 5.68 -12.97
CA PHE A 377 6.90 5.22 -13.29
C PHE A 377 7.96 5.74 -12.32
N ALA A 378 7.85 6.98 -11.84
CA ALA A 378 8.73 7.52 -10.80
C ALA A 378 8.52 6.81 -9.45
N PHE A 379 7.28 6.47 -9.09
CA PHE A 379 6.98 5.60 -7.95
C PHE A 379 7.54 4.19 -8.12
N GLY A 380 7.40 3.57 -9.30
CA GLY A 380 8.03 2.29 -9.64
C GLY A 380 9.55 2.31 -9.44
N CYS A 381 10.23 3.36 -9.93
CA CYS A 381 11.65 3.57 -9.65
C CYS A 381 11.96 3.67 -8.15
N CYS A 382 11.11 4.33 -7.36
CA CYS A 382 11.28 4.39 -5.92
C CYS A 382 11.19 3.00 -5.26
N TYR A 383 10.15 2.21 -5.59
CA TYR A 383 9.95 0.86 -5.06
C TYR A 383 11.11 -0.10 -5.41
N ILE A 384 11.63 -0.06 -6.64
CA ILE A 384 12.83 -0.83 -7.02
C ILE A 384 14.05 -0.37 -6.21
N GLY A 385 14.17 0.93 -5.97
CA GLY A 385 15.18 1.49 -5.07
C GLY A 385 15.05 0.92 -3.65
N ASP A 386 13.82 0.85 -3.11
CA ASP A 386 13.56 0.33 -1.75
C ASP A 386 13.85 -1.17 -1.64
N ILE A 387 13.49 -1.96 -2.66
CA ILE A 387 13.89 -3.37 -2.79
C ILE A 387 15.41 -3.52 -2.92
N ALA A 388 16.08 -2.62 -3.66
CA ALA A 388 17.54 -2.63 -3.79
C ALA A 388 18.27 -2.22 -2.50
N LYS A 389 17.64 -1.51 -1.55
CA LYS A 389 18.16 -1.35 -0.18
C LYS A 389 18.19 -2.68 0.57
N LEU A 390 17.19 -3.54 0.35
CA LEU A 390 16.98 -4.80 1.08
C LEU A 390 17.77 -5.98 0.50
N THR A 391 18.04 -5.98 -0.81
CA THR A 391 18.67 -7.11 -1.53
C THR A 391 20.06 -6.82 -2.09
N ALA A 392 20.50 -5.56 -2.10
CA ALA A 392 21.72 -5.12 -2.79
C ALA A 392 22.44 -4.00 -2.02
N THR A 393 23.49 -3.42 -2.60
CA THR A 393 24.19 -2.27 -2.04
C THR A 393 23.43 -0.96 -2.31
N TRP A 394 23.54 -0.01 -1.38
CA TRP A 394 22.96 1.34 -1.50
C TRP A 394 23.33 2.06 -2.81
N SER A 395 24.48 1.75 -3.41
CA SER A 395 24.91 2.25 -4.72
C SER A 395 23.93 1.91 -5.86
N ASN A 396 23.30 0.73 -5.83
CA ASN A 396 22.32 0.32 -6.83
C ASN A 396 20.99 1.07 -6.62
N ALA A 397 20.50 1.10 -5.37
CA ALA A 397 19.28 1.84 -5.01
C ALA A 397 19.38 3.33 -5.41
N LEU A 398 20.55 3.94 -5.23
CA LEU A 398 20.84 5.33 -5.60
C LEU A 398 20.60 5.63 -7.09
N LEU A 399 20.81 4.67 -8.01
CA LEU A 399 20.54 4.85 -9.43
C LEU A 399 19.04 5.09 -9.67
N TYR A 400 18.18 4.31 -9.02
CA TYR A 400 16.73 4.39 -9.19
C TYR A 400 16.14 5.63 -8.51
N TYR A 401 16.61 6.01 -7.32
CA TYR A 401 16.18 7.28 -6.69
C TYR A 401 16.61 8.51 -7.50
N LYS A 402 17.82 8.50 -8.09
CA LYS A 402 18.26 9.58 -9.00
C LYS A 402 17.37 9.69 -10.23
N ARG A 403 16.91 8.56 -10.79
CA ARG A 403 15.93 8.52 -11.89
C ARG A 403 14.57 9.07 -11.44
N ALA A 404 14.00 8.58 -10.34
CA ALA A 404 12.72 9.05 -9.79
C ALA A 404 12.72 10.56 -9.53
N HIS A 405 13.78 11.07 -8.90
CA HIS A 405 13.94 12.50 -8.65
C HIS A 405 14.20 13.32 -9.93
N THR A 406 14.89 12.78 -10.94
CA THR A 406 15.03 13.46 -12.24
C THR A 406 13.69 13.56 -12.99
N LEU A 407 12.82 12.55 -12.85
CA LEU A 407 11.47 12.53 -13.43
C LEU A 407 10.52 13.52 -12.74
N ARG A 408 10.57 13.63 -11.40
CA ARG A 408 9.80 14.63 -10.63
C ARG A 408 10.68 15.29 -9.54
N PRO A 409 11.46 16.35 -9.88
CA PRO A 409 12.40 16.99 -8.94
C PRO A 409 11.74 17.63 -7.72
N ASN A 410 10.49 18.08 -7.87
CA ASN A 410 9.73 18.75 -6.81
C ASN A 410 8.92 17.78 -5.92
N ASP A 411 9.10 16.46 -6.09
CA ASP A 411 8.36 15.46 -5.31
C ASP A 411 9.09 15.14 -3.99
N PRO A 412 8.44 15.27 -2.82
CA PRO A 412 9.07 14.98 -1.53
C PRO A 412 9.55 13.54 -1.38
N ILE A 413 8.83 12.57 -1.93
CA ILE A 413 9.12 11.15 -1.66
C ILE A 413 10.43 10.76 -2.34
N PHE A 414 10.64 11.22 -3.59
CA PHE A 414 11.86 10.95 -4.34
C PHE A 414 13.03 11.79 -3.85
N LEU A 415 12.82 13.04 -3.44
CA LEU A 415 13.86 13.87 -2.82
C LEU A 415 14.31 13.27 -1.48
N ALA A 416 13.39 12.93 -0.58
CA ALA A 416 13.73 12.34 0.71
C ALA A 416 14.50 11.03 0.54
N SER A 417 14.00 10.11 -0.31
CA SER A 417 14.65 8.82 -0.58
C SER A 417 16.04 8.96 -1.22
N LEU A 418 16.22 9.93 -2.12
CA LEU A 418 17.52 10.28 -2.69
C LEU A 418 18.47 10.84 -1.63
N THR A 419 18.04 11.78 -0.79
CA THR A 419 18.85 12.35 0.30
C THR A 419 19.19 11.30 1.37
N GLN A 420 18.31 10.33 1.61
CA GLN A 420 18.58 9.17 2.46
C GLN A 420 19.68 8.30 1.85
N ALA A 421 19.54 7.87 0.58
CA ALA A 421 20.53 7.04 -0.10
C ALA A 421 21.90 7.75 -0.21
N ASN A 422 21.91 9.04 -0.54
CA ASN A 422 23.11 9.90 -0.50
C ASN A 422 23.78 9.88 0.88
N THR A 423 23.00 9.91 1.96
CA THR A 423 23.53 9.83 3.33
C THR A 423 24.21 8.48 3.61
N HIS A 424 23.58 7.36 3.25
CA HIS A 424 24.14 6.02 3.49
C HIS A 424 25.41 5.71 2.68
N VAL A 425 25.62 6.35 1.52
CA VAL A 425 26.86 6.23 0.74
C VAL A 425 27.86 7.36 1.00
N CYS A 426 27.64 8.18 2.03
CA CYS A 426 28.43 9.37 2.37
C CYS A 426 28.62 10.38 1.21
N TYR A 427 27.67 10.44 0.27
CA TYR A 427 27.65 11.46 -0.78
C TYR A 427 27.06 12.76 -0.21
N TRP A 428 27.93 13.62 0.32
CA TRP A 428 27.52 14.82 1.05
C TRP A 428 27.34 16.08 0.20
N LYS A 429 27.61 16.01 -1.12
CA LYS A 429 27.47 17.16 -2.01
C LYS A 429 26.02 17.68 -2.01
N ASP A 430 25.86 18.99 -1.86
CA ASP A 430 24.57 19.69 -1.86
C ASP A 430 23.63 19.26 -0.69
N ARG A 431 24.15 18.54 0.32
CA ARG A 431 23.40 18.05 1.50
C ARG A 431 22.81 19.18 2.32
N GLY A 432 23.59 20.22 2.61
CA GLY A 432 23.18 21.28 3.53
C GLY A 432 23.04 20.81 4.98
N GLY A 433 22.02 21.29 5.67
CA GLY A 433 21.76 21.06 7.09
C GLY A 433 20.87 22.16 7.68
N ILE A 434 20.38 21.94 8.92
CA ILE A 434 19.67 22.96 9.71
C ILE A 434 20.32 23.09 11.08
N GLY A 435 21.06 24.19 11.30
CA GLY A 435 21.78 24.42 12.55
C GLY A 435 23.02 25.30 12.40
N TYR A 436 23.89 25.29 13.41
CA TYR A 436 25.19 25.95 13.38
C TYR A 436 26.24 25.19 12.57
N HIS A 437 25.94 23.96 12.15
CA HIS A 437 26.78 23.15 11.26
C HIS A 437 25.95 22.79 10.02
N SER A 438 26.53 22.97 8.82
CA SER A 438 25.87 22.66 7.54
C SER A 438 26.91 22.35 6.47
N VAL A 439 26.55 21.51 5.50
CA VAL A 439 27.44 21.08 4.42
C VAL A 439 27.28 21.96 3.17
N ASP A 440 28.39 22.33 2.52
CA ASP A 440 28.38 23.14 1.30
C ASP A 440 28.05 22.35 0.02
N SER A 441 27.98 23.06 -1.11
CA SER A 441 27.77 22.49 -2.45
C SER A 441 28.96 21.70 -3.01
N ASN A 442 30.04 21.55 -2.26
CA ASN A 442 31.19 20.69 -2.59
C ASN A 442 31.24 19.42 -1.71
N GLY A 443 30.48 19.39 -0.60
CA GLY A 443 30.45 18.30 0.37
C GLY A 443 31.26 18.56 1.65
N ASN A 444 31.81 19.76 1.86
CA ASN A 444 32.55 20.09 3.07
C ASN A 444 31.61 20.53 4.20
N LEU A 445 31.88 20.09 5.44
CA LEU A 445 31.17 20.55 6.63
C LEU A 445 31.73 21.90 7.10
N HIS A 446 30.86 22.89 7.30
CA HIS A 446 31.22 24.21 7.82
C HIS A 446 30.47 24.51 9.13
N ARG A 447 31.12 25.28 10.02
CA ARG A 447 30.51 25.86 11.22
C ARG A 447 30.18 27.34 10.95
N PHE A 448 28.95 27.74 11.22
CA PHE A 448 28.42 29.07 10.97
C PHE A 448 28.15 29.81 12.30
N PRO A 449 28.28 31.15 12.36
CA PRO A 449 28.01 31.93 13.57
C PRO A 449 26.50 32.06 13.87
N THR A 450 25.65 31.79 12.88
CA THR A 450 24.19 31.81 12.98
C THR A 450 23.61 30.54 12.37
N VAL A 451 22.45 30.10 12.89
CA VAL A 451 21.72 28.94 12.36
C VAL A 451 21.47 29.11 10.87
N GLN A 452 22.03 28.22 10.07
CA GLN A 452 21.75 28.10 8.64
C GLN A 452 20.60 27.12 8.41
N LYS A 453 19.93 27.30 7.27
CA LYS A 453 18.99 26.34 6.70
C LYS A 453 19.27 26.26 5.21
N SER A 454 19.91 25.19 4.76
CA SER A 454 20.38 25.06 3.37
C SER A 454 20.34 23.64 2.81
N GLY A 455 20.54 23.51 1.50
CA GLY A 455 20.68 22.25 0.77
C GLY A 455 19.48 21.31 0.83
N GLN A 456 19.71 20.04 0.50
CA GLN A 456 18.67 19.00 0.50
C GLN A 456 17.96 18.85 1.86
N MET A 457 18.69 18.93 2.98
CA MET A 457 18.11 18.75 4.32
C MET A 457 17.07 19.83 4.66
N ALA A 458 17.32 21.09 4.27
CA ALA A 458 16.34 22.16 4.41
C ALA A 458 15.06 21.90 3.62
N LEU A 459 15.21 21.51 2.34
CA LEU A 459 14.09 21.23 1.44
C LEU A 459 13.23 20.06 1.96
N VAL A 460 13.87 18.99 2.45
CA VAL A 460 13.15 17.84 3.04
C VAL A 460 12.33 18.27 4.26
N ALA A 461 12.91 19.07 5.17
CA ALA A 461 12.19 19.58 6.35
C ALA A 461 11.02 20.52 6.00
N ASP A 462 11.15 21.33 4.94
CA ASP A 462 10.05 22.21 4.47
C ASP A 462 8.90 21.43 3.85
N ILE A 463 9.16 20.38 3.07
CA ILE A 463 8.06 19.59 2.48
C ILE A 463 7.45 18.63 3.53
N VAL A 464 8.20 18.20 4.55
CA VAL A 464 7.63 17.56 5.75
C VAL A 464 6.64 18.48 6.43
N GLU A 465 7.00 19.74 6.68
CA GLU A 465 6.07 20.71 7.30
C GLU A 465 4.84 20.93 6.43
N LYS A 466 5.01 21.06 5.11
CA LYS A 466 3.88 21.15 4.18
C LYS A 466 2.96 19.92 4.28
N ALA A 467 3.50 18.71 4.20
CA ALA A 467 2.74 17.47 4.27
C ALA A 467 2.04 17.27 5.62
N ILE A 468 2.66 17.70 6.73
CA ILE A 468 2.04 17.75 8.06
C ILE A 468 0.81 18.67 8.05
N ASN A 469 0.91 19.86 7.47
CA ASN A 469 -0.20 20.82 7.44
C ASN A 469 -1.29 20.47 6.40
N ASP A 470 -0.94 19.82 5.29
CA ASP A 470 -1.93 19.28 4.34
C ASP A 470 -2.67 18.07 4.95
N GLY A 471 -1.95 17.14 5.59
CA GLY A 471 -2.54 16.00 6.31
C GLY A 471 -3.38 16.39 7.54
N ALA A 472 -3.24 17.62 8.06
CA ALA A 472 -4.09 18.15 9.13
C ALA A 472 -5.55 18.39 8.69
N LYS A 473 -5.88 18.14 7.41
CA LYS A 473 -7.26 18.11 6.87
C LYS A 473 -7.93 16.74 7.03
N PHE A 474 -7.23 15.73 7.55
CA PHE A 474 -7.76 14.36 7.66
C PHE A 474 -9.05 14.30 8.50
N GLY A 475 -10.04 13.57 7.97
CA GLY A 475 -11.36 13.39 8.58
C GLY A 475 -12.22 14.66 8.70
N LYS A 476 -11.87 15.78 8.05
CA LYS A 476 -12.63 17.03 8.19
C LYS A 476 -14.12 16.86 7.84
N GLY A 477 -15.00 17.34 8.71
CA GLY A 477 -16.44 17.21 8.63
C GLY A 477 -17.01 15.86 9.07
N ILE A 478 -16.19 14.91 9.55
CA ILE A 478 -16.70 13.61 10.03
C ILE A 478 -17.60 13.77 11.26
N ILE A 479 -17.32 14.77 12.10
CA ILE A 479 -18.13 15.07 13.29
C ILE A 479 -19.53 15.56 12.89
N GLU A 480 -19.64 16.39 11.85
CA GLU A 480 -20.92 16.88 11.33
C GLU A 480 -21.70 15.76 10.61
N LYS A 481 -21.04 14.98 9.75
CA LYS A 481 -21.62 13.78 9.10
C LYS A 481 -22.17 12.78 10.11
N SER A 482 -21.60 12.72 11.31
CA SER A 482 -22.02 11.84 12.41
C SER A 482 -23.21 12.39 13.24
N GLY A 483 -23.88 13.46 12.78
CA GLY A 483 -24.96 14.13 13.53
C GLY A 483 -24.48 15.10 14.61
N GLY A 484 -23.20 15.51 14.55
CA GLY A 484 -22.55 16.36 15.53
C GLY A 484 -21.94 15.61 16.72
N ILE A 485 -21.06 16.29 17.44
CA ILE A 485 -20.19 15.68 18.47
C ILE A 485 -20.95 14.93 19.58
N LEU A 486 -22.14 15.38 19.96
CA LEU A 486 -22.95 14.70 20.98
C LEU A 486 -23.53 13.37 20.47
N ALA A 487 -23.98 13.32 19.21
CA ALA A 487 -24.49 12.09 18.60
C ALA A 487 -23.35 11.08 18.39
N LEU A 488 -22.20 11.54 17.88
CA LEU A 488 -20.98 10.74 17.74
C LEU A 488 -20.55 10.13 19.08
N LEU A 489 -20.38 10.95 20.13
CA LEU A 489 -19.98 10.45 21.46
C LEU A 489 -21.01 9.50 22.06
N THR A 490 -22.31 9.72 21.84
CA THR A 490 -23.38 8.82 22.32
C THR A 490 -23.33 7.46 21.60
N ASN A 491 -23.06 7.45 20.30
CA ASN A 491 -22.90 6.22 19.52
C ASN A 491 -21.64 5.45 19.96
N LEU A 492 -20.48 6.13 20.01
CA LEU A 492 -19.21 5.52 20.43
C LEU A 492 -19.27 4.99 21.89
N CYS A 493 -19.97 5.69 22.78
CA CYS A 493 -20.13 5.28 24.18
C CYS A 493 -21.31 4.33 24.43
N SER A 494 -22.02 3.84 23.42
CA SER A 494 -23.28 3.07 23.56
C SER A 494 -23.17 1.80 24.42
N ASN A 495 -21.98 1.19 24.50
CA ASN A 495 -21.69 0.01 25.33
C ASN A 495 -21.13 0.35 26.74
N LEU A 496 -20.92 1.63 27.03
CA LEU A 496 -20.63 2.14 28.37
C LEU A 496 -21.94 2.60 29.03
N ARG A 497 -21.98 2.61 30.37
CA ARG A 497 -23.16 3.07 31.12
C ARG A 497 -23.14 4.58 31.35
N ASP A 498 -24.31 5.17 31.53
CA ASP A 498 -24.46 6.59 31.90
C ASP A 498 -23.82 6.98 33.25
N ASP A 499 -23.59 6.01 34.15
CA ASP A 499 -22.90 6.23 35.42
C ASP A 499 -21.36 6.18 35.33
N ASP A 500 -20.80 5.79 34.18
CA ASP A 500 -19.34 5.67 33.96
C ASP A 500 -18.62 7.04 34.00
N LYS A 501 -17.40 7.06 34.57
CA LYS A 501 -16.57 8.26 34.67
C LYS A 501 -16.31 8.90 33.30
N SER A 502 -15.96 8.11 32.29
CA SER A 502 -15.65 8.62 30.95
C SER A 502 -16.91 9.07 30.21
N VAL A 503 -18.06 8.41 30.39
CA VAL A 503 -19.33 8.89 29.80
C VAL A 503 -19.76 10.23 30.40
N LYS A 504 -19.67 10.39 31.73
CA LYS A 504 -19.91 11.66 32.41
C LYS A 504 -18.95 12.77 31.95
N PHE A 505 -17.66 12.45 31.86
CA PHE A 505 -16.64 13.39 31.38
C PHE A 505 -16.91 13.84 29.93
N PHE A 506 -17.15 12.91 29.01
CA PHE A 506 -17.41 13.22 27.60
C PHE A 506 -18.68 14.05 27.44
N LYS A 507 -19.77 13.72 28.15
CA LYS A 507 -21.00 14.53 28.15
C LYS A 507 -20.76 15.96 28.67
N ALA A 508 -19.97 16.12 29.73
CA ALA A 508 -19.64 17.44 30.28
C ALA A 508 -18.80 18.30 29.31
N LYS A 509 -17.76 17.72 28.69
CA LYS A 509 -16.88 18.45 27.76
C LYS A 509 -17.49 18.67 26.37
N ALA A 510 -18.42 17.81 25.91
CA ALA A 510 -19.11 17.97 24.62
C ALA A 510 -19.82 19.33 24.46
N ALA A 511 -20.34 19.90 25.55
CA ALA A 511 -20.91 21.25 25.56
C ALA A 511 -19.86 22.35 25.29
N LYS A 512 -18.63 22.20 25.79
CA LYS A 512 -17.50 23.11 25.53
C LYS A 512 -17.01 22.95 24.08
N TRP A 513 -16.87 21.72 23.62
CA TRP A 513 -16.36 21.39 22.28
C TRP A 513 -17.29 21.79 21.13
N ARG A 514 -18.62 21.80 21.32
CA ARG A 514 -19.59 22.25 20.30
C ARG A 514 -19.31 23.67 19.78
N ASN A 515 -18.63 24.51 20.55
CA ASN A 515 -18.23 25.86 20.17
C ASN A 515 -16.81 25.95 19.59
N GLN A 516 -16.03 24.86 19.66
CA GLN A 516 -14.62 24.78 19.23
C GLN A 516 -14.42 23.93 17.96
N THR A 517 -15.37 23.04 17.63
CA THR A 517 -15.29 22.09 16.50
C THR A 517 -15.11 22.74 15.12
N LEU A 518 -15.37 24.04 14.96
CA LEU A 518 -15.15 24.78 13.71
C LEU A 518 -13.66 24.93 13.31
N ASN A 519 -12.72 24.72 14.24
CA ASN A 519 -11.29 24.98 14.05
C ASN A 519 -10.37 23.79 14.42
N LEU A 520 -10.89 22.57 14.54
CA LEU A 520 -10.04 21.39 14.83
C LEU A 520 -9.12 21.06 13.64
N LYS A 521 -7.81 21.09 13.88
CA LYS A 521 -6.83 20.40 13.03
C LYS A 521 -7.02 18.88 13.26
N ASN A 522 -7.06 18.11 12.17
CA ASN A 522 -7.19 16.64 12.17
C ASN A 522 -8.38 16.07 12.99
N GLU A 523 -9.62 16.35 12.56
CA GLU A 523 -10.83 15.70 13.10
C GLU A 523 -10.75 14.17 13.05
N GLY A 524 -10.14 13.58 12.02
CA GLY A 524 -10.04 12.13 11.88
C GLY A 524 -9.19 11.49 12.99
N GLY A 525 -8.01 12.06 13.24
CA GLY A 525 -7.13 11.66 14.34
C GLY A 525 -7.81 11.85 15.70
N TRP A 526 -8.49 12.98 15.91
CA TRP A 526 -9.29 13.24 17.12
C TRP A 526 -10.31 12.11 17.38
N VAL A 527 -11.07 11.71 16.36
CA VAL A 527 -12.06 10.61 16.46
C VAL A 527 -11.38 9.27 16.78
N LEU A 528 -10.24 8.97 16.14
CA LEU A 528 -9.49 7.73 16.40
C LEU A 528 -8.91 7.69 17.84
N ARG A 529 -8.40 8.81 18.38
CA ARG A 529 -7.95 8.87 19.80
C ARG A 529 -9.11 8.57 20.77
N VAL A 530 -10.29 9.16 20.52
CA VAL A 530 -11.50 8.91 21.32
C VAL A 530 -11.94 7.44 21.23
N ILE A 531 -11.92 6.85 20.03
CA ILE A 531 -12.20 5.41 19.82
C ILE A 531 -11.23 4.53 20.60
N HIS A 532 -9.93 4.78 20.54
CA HIS A 532 -8.94 3.99 21.27
C HIS A 532 -9.10 4.11 22.80
N HIS A 533 -9.43 5.29 23.33
CA HIS A 533 -9.74 5.47 24.75
C HIS A 533 -11.00 4.70 25.17
N ILE A 534 -12.06 4.74 24.35
CA ILE A 534 -13.30 3.98 24.63
C ILE A 534 -13.03 2.47 24.56
N ILE A 535 -12.22 1.98 23.62
CA ILE A 535 -11.78 0.58 23.58
C ILE A 535 -11.03 0.20 24.88
N ARG A 536 -10.10 1.05 25.33
CA ARG A 536 -9.38 0.87 26.61
C ARG A 536 -10.35 0.80 27.80
N ARG A 537 -11.34 1.70 27.85
CA ARG A 537 -12.37 1.74 28.90
C ARG A 537 -13.28 0.51 28.90
N ILE A 538 -13.69 0.04 27.72
CA ILE A 538 -14.47 -1.19 27.58
C ILE A 538 -13.65 -2.41 28.01
N GLN A 539 -12.35 -2.45 27.71
CA GLN A 539 -11.43 -3.53 28.12
C GLN A 539 -11.16 -3.53 29.63
N HIS A 540 -10.92 -2.36 30.24
CA HIS A 540 -10.79 -2.21 31.69
C HIS A 540 -12.09 -2.59 32.41
N LYS A 541 -13.23 -2.07 31.94
CA LYS A 541 -14.54 -2.40 32.51
C LYS A 541 -14.91 -3.88 32.31
N TRP A 542 -14.51 -4.50 31.20
CA TRP A 542 -14.64 -5.95 31.03
C TRP A 542 -13.86 -6.69 32.11
N TYR A 543 -12.60 -6.33 32.36
CA TYR A 543 -11.76 -6.95 33.40
C TYR A 543 -12.37 -6.77 34.79
N VAL A 544 -12.74 -5.56 35.19
CA VAL A 544 -13.30 -5.28 36.53
C VAL A 544 -14.67 -5.94 36.74
N ASP A 545 -15.58 -5.90 35.75
CA ASP A 545 -16.87 -6.60 35.84
C ASP A 545 -16.72 -8.15 35.79
N SER A 546 -15.54 -8.67 35.43
CA SER A 546 -15.23 -10.10 35.24
C SER A 546 -14.49 -10.72 36.43
N TYR A 547 -13.46 -10.03 36.91
CA TYR A 547 -12.50 -10.52 37.91
C TYR A 547 -12.44 -9.62 39.16
N GLY A 548 -13.09 -8.46 39.14
CA GLY A 548 -12.96 -7.42 40.17
C GLY A 548 -11.69 -6.58 40.01
N ASP A 549 -11.44 -5.68 40.97
CA ASP A 549 -10.23 -4.83 41.02
C ASP A 549 -9.00 -5.62 41.52
N ILE A 550 -8.84 -6.87 41.09
CA ILE A 550 -7.73 -7.75 41.49
C ILE A 550 -6.46 -7.35 40.74
N THR A 551 -5.44 -6.91 41.48
CA THR A 551 -4.11 -6.61 40.92
C THR A 551 -3.19 -7.84 40.89
N GLN A 552 -3.34 -8.75 41.87
CA GLN A 552 -2.53 -9.96 42.01
C GLN A 552 -3.38 -11.10 42.60
N SER A 553 -3.12 -12.34 42.19
CA SER A 553 -3.73 -13.56 42.71
C SER A 553 -2.65 -14.62 42.96
N PRO A 554 -2.74 -15.46 44.02
CA PRO A 554 -1.79 -16.56 44.24
C PRO A 554 -1.94 -17.72 43.24
N HIS A 555 -3.03 -17.73 42.46
CA HIS A 555 -3.32 -18.74 41.44
C HIS A 555 -3.83 -18.05 40.16
N ALA A 556 -3.58 -18.65 38.99
CA ALA A 556 -4.13 -18.17 37.73
C ALA A 556 -5.67 -18.12 37.79
N LEU A 557 -6.25 -16.99 37.36
CA LEU A 557 -7.70 -16.82 37.33
C LEU A 557 -8.30 -17.66 36.19
N PRO A 558 -9.46 -18.32 36.41
CA PRO A 558 -10.05 -19.19 35.39
C PRO A 558 -10.55 -18.37 34.18
N PRO A 559 -10.28 -18.82 32.94
CA PRO A 559 -10.70 -18.09 31.74
C PRO A 559 -12.22 -18.05 31.62
N ILE A 560 -12.77 -16.86 31.40
CA ILE A 560 -14.22 -16.66 31.35
C ILE A 560 -14.80 -17.12 30.01
N ASN A 561 -15.83 -17.97 30.10
CA ASN A 561 -16.60 -18.40 28.94
C ASN A 561 -17.37 -17.22 28.32
N VAL A 562 -16.92 -16.77 27.14
CA VAL A 562 -17.44 -15.58 26.44
C VAL A 562 -18.80 -15.85 25.81
N THR A 563 -19.85 -15.83 26.64
CA THR A 563 -21.25 -15.95 26.19
C THR A 563 -21.61 -14.84 25.18
N PRO A 564 -22.60 -15.05 24.28
CA PRO A 564 -23.06 -14.01 23.36
C PRO A 564 -23.50 -12.71 24.07
N LYS A 565 -24.11 -12.83 25.26
CA LYS A 565 -24.52 -11.69 26.10
C LYS A 565 -23.34 -10.92 26.69
N LEU A 566 -22.21 -11.58 26.97
CA LEU A 566 -20.96 -10.92 27.35
C LEU A 566 -20.36 -10.20 26.14
N ARG A 567 -20.32 -10.87 24.98
CA ARG A 567 -19.80 -10.32 23.73
C ARG A 567 -20.54 -9.06 23.27
N SER A 568 -21.86 -9.03 23.37
CA SER A 568 -22.67 -7.84 23.05
C SER A 568 -22.51 -6.71 24.06
N LYS A 569 -22.19 -7.00 25.33
CA LYS A 569 -22.01 -5.99 26.38
C LYS A 569 -20.69 -5.21 26.24
N TYR A 570 -19.64 -5.84 25.70
CA TYR A 570 -18.30 -5.22 25.54
C TYR A 570 -17.87 -5.12 24.08
N GLN A 571 -18.81 -4.94 23.17
CA GLN A 571 -18.49 -4.75 21.76
C GLN A 571 -17.72 -3.44 21.56
N ARG A 572 -16.60 -3.51 20.83
CA ARG A 572 -15.78 -2.33 20.51
C ARG A 572 -16.57 -1.35 19.62
N PRO A 573 -16.44 -0.03 19.81
CA PRO A 573 -17.02 0.95 18.90
C PRO A 573 -16.47 0.78 17.48
N LEU A 574 -17.31 1.02 16.49
CA LEU A 574 -16.92 1.04 15.09
C LEU A 574 -16.35 2.41 14.70
N VAL A 575 -15.44 2.43 13.72
CA VAL A 575 -15.00 3.67 13.08
C VAL A 575 -16.16 4.23 12.23
N PRO A 576 -16.46 5.55 12.28
CA PRO A 576 -17.52 6.15 11.47
C PRO A 576 -17.35 5.89 9.97
N SER A 577 -18.42 5.46 9.32
CA SER A 577 -18.47 5.25 7.87
C SER A 577 -18.19 6.55 7.12
N GLY A 578 -17.16 6.56 6.27
CA GLY A 578 -16.70 7.76 5.57
C GLY A 578 -15.58 8.53 6.29
N LEU A 579 -14.97 7.96 7.33
CA LEU A 579 -13.59 8.29 7.70
C LEU A 579 -12.65 7.44 6.83
N GLU A 580 -11.87 8.11 5.99
CA GLU A 580 -10.90 7.48 5.08
C GLU A 580 -9.64 6.99 5.83
N GLN A 581 -8.68 6.38 5.13
CA GLN A 581 -7.36 6.10 5.73
C GLN A 581 -6.54 7.40 5.82
N PRO A 582 -5.84 7.68 6.94
CA PRO A 582 -4.95 8.85 7.02
C PRO A 582 -3.81 8.73 6.02
N VAL A 583 -3.61 9.80 5.22
CA VAL A 583 -2.49 9.90 4.28
C VAL A 583 -1.18 9.81 5.06
N ALA A 584 -0.35 8.81 4.73
CA ALA A 584 0.97 8.63 5.34
C ALA A 584 1.87 9.85 5.07
N THR A 585 2.72 10.21 6.03
CA THR A 585 3.73 11.24 5.81
C THR A 585 4.75 10.77 4.76
N PRO A 586 5.29 11.67 3.89
CA PRO A 586 6.30 11.31 2.88
C PRO A 586 7.60 10.71 3.44
N ILE A 587 7.74 10.71 4.77
CA ILE A 587 8.89 10.20 5.51
C ILE A 587 8.35 9.27 6.60
N GLN A 588 8.90 8.06 6.66
CA GLN A 588 8.65 7.09 7.72
C GLN A 588 9.39 7.48 9.02
N PRO A 589 8.86 7.13 10.21
CA PRO A 589 9.46 7.47 11.51
C PRO A 589 10.95 7.12 11.64
N PHE A 590 11.44 6.02 11.07
CA PHE A 590 12.85 5.66 11.14
C PHE A 590 13.79 6.71 10.55
N TYR A 591 13.35 7.45 9.53
CA TYR A 591 14.20 8.47 8.92
C TYR A 591 14.21 9.79 9.71
N THR A 592 13.39 9.96 10.77
CA THR A 592 13.50 11.12 11.66
C THR A 592 14.83 11.15 12.43
N PHE A 593 15.56 10.04 12.49
CA PHE A 593 16.94 10.00 12.99
C PHE A 593 17.93 10.74 12.06
N ILE A 594 17.65 10.76 10.76
CA ILE A 594 18.58 11.22 9.70
C ILE A 594 18.41 12.71 9.39
N TYR A 595 17.17 13.23 9.51
CA TYR A 595 16.80 14.59 9.12
C TYR A 595 16.78 15.56 10.30
N ASP A 596 17.02 16.85 10.04
CA ASP A 596 16.97 17.92 11.04
C ASP A 596 15.54 18.42 11.27
N LEU A 597 14.67 17.51 11.70
CA LEU A 597 13.27 17.77 12.03
C LEU A 597 13.11 18.24 13.48
N ASP A 598 12.11 19.08 13.72
CA ASP A 598 11.80 19.63 15.04
C ASP A 598 10.93 18.70 15.92
N PRO A 599 10.81 18.96 17.23
CA PRO A 599 10.08 18.09 18.18
C PRO A 599 8.64 17.78 17.81
N ARG A 600 7.93 18.74 17.19
CA ARG A 600 6.54 18.57 16.71
C ARG A 600 6.52 17.76 15.42
N GLN A 601 7.47 17.98 14.51
CA GLN A 601 7.54 17.22 13.25
C GLN A 601 7.76 15.73 13.51
N VAL A 602 8.73 15.39 14.39
CA VAL A 602 8.95 14.01 14.83
C VAL A 602 7.69 13.43 15.47
N ARG A 603 7.08 14.15 16.42
CA ARG A 603 5.84 13.76 17.10
C ARG A 603 4.68 13.46 16.15
N ILE A 604 4.42 14.33 15.17
CA ILE A 604 3.28 14.16 14.25
C ILE A 604 3.55 13.05 13.21
N ILE A 605 4.79 12.89 12.72
CA ILE A 605 5.18 11.74 11.88
C ILE A 605 4.92 10.44 12.61
N CYS A 606 5.41 10.30 13.84
CA CYS A 606 5.17 9.11 14.65
C CYS A 606 3.66 8.92 14.95
N HIS A 607 2.94 9.96 15.37
CA HIS A 607 1.51 9.90 15.69
C HIS A 607 0.65 9.44 14.51
N ARG A 608 0.85 9.99 13.31
CA ARG A 608 0.08 9.59 12.11
C ARG A 608 0.52 8.24 11.54
N THR A 609 1.76 7.81 11.81
CA THR A 609 2.25 6.47 11.45
C THR A 609 1.78 5.39 12.45
N ALA A 610 1.48 5.75 13.70
CA ALA A 610 0.91 4.83 14.71
C ALA A 610 -0.43 4.24 14.28
N LEU A 611 -1.14 4.98 13.44
CA LEU A 611 -2.38 4.57 12.80
C LEU A 611 -2.16 3.48 11.71
N ASN A 612 -0.91 3.06 11.44
CA ASN A 612 -0.55 2.21 10.28
C ASN A 612 0.59 1.12 10.45
N ILE A 613 1.74 1.29 11.16
CA ILE A 613 3.02 0.52 10.86
C ILE A 613 3.67 -0.38 11.99
N ALA A 614 5.02 -0.43 12.21
CA ALA A 614 5.87 -1.60 12.69
C ALA A 614 7.47 -1.53 12.52
N TYR A 615 8.50 -2.34 13.01
CA TYR A 615 8.85 -3.38 14.09
C TYR A 615 10.33 -4.08 13.99
N GLU A 616 11.04 -4.64 15.06
CA GLU A 616 12.20 -5.67 15.10
C GLU A 616 12.62 -6.23 16.54
N ALA A 617 13.30 -7.39 16.77
CA ALA A 617 13.37 -8.01 18.15
C ALA A 617 14.71 -8.57 18.78
N HIS A 618 15.93 -8.36 18.27
CA HIS A 618 17.05 -9.30 18.53
C HIS A 618 17.91 -9.16 19.83
N LEU A 619 17.92 -8.03 20.55
CA LEU A 619 19.00 -7.69 21.52
C LEU A 619 18.91 -8.32 22.93
N MET A 620 17.88 -9.13 23.23
CA MET A 620 17.47 -9.46 24.60
C MET A 620 17.53 -10.95 24.97
N GLN A 621 18.41 -11.73 24.32
CA GLN A 621 18.34 -13.20 24.30
C GLN A 621 18.19 -13.93 25.67
N SER A 622 18.83 -13.46 26.74
CA SER A 622 18.71 -14.09 28.07
C SER A 622 17.60 -13.49 28.94
N VAL A 623 17.07 -12.30 28.60
CA VAL A 623 16.05 -11.59 29.39
C VAL A 623 14.83 -12.49 29.61
N PHE A 624 14.39 -13.16 28.54
CA PHE A 624 13.29 -14.13 28.57
C PHE A 624 13.48 -15.20 29.66
N GLY A 625 14.70 -15.76 29.77
CA GLY A 625 15.02 -16.78 30.77
C GLY A 625 15.36 -16.27 32.17
N MET A 626 15.52 -14.96 32.36
CA MET A 626 15.91 -14.34 33.65
C MET A 626 14.72 -13.84 34.49
N HIS A 627 13.51 -13.82 33.92
CA HIS A 627 12.29 -13.37 34.60
C HIS A 627 11.83 -14.32 35.72
N ASP A 628 11.42 -13.76 36.85
CA ASP A 628 10.88 -14.52 37.98
C ASP A 628 9.53 -15.15 37.63
N ARG A 629 9.52 -16.47 37.47
CA ARG A 629 8.35 -17.28 37.08
C ARG A 629 7.25 -17.35 38.13
N ASN A 630 7.48 -16.82 39.33
CA ASN A 630 6.43 -16.62 40.33
C ASN A 630 5.61 -15.34 40.05
N ILE A 631 6.06 -14.48 39.11
CA ILE A 631 5.51 -13.16 38.84
C ILE A 631 5.19 -12.96 37.34
N ILE A 632 6.03 -13.48 36.43
CA ILE A 632 5.89 -13.32 34.96
C ILE A 632 6.03 -14.67 34.25
N GLU A 633 5.06 -14.99 33.38
CA GLU A 633 5.18 -16.03 32.34
C GLU A 633 5.50 -15.36 30.99
N VAL A 634 6.44 -15.94 30.23
CA VAL A 634 7.08 -15.30 29.07
C VAL A 634 6.64 -15.96 27.77
N TYR A 635 5.90 -15.20 26.95
CA TYR A 635 5.41 -15.61 25.63
C TYR A 635 6.17 -14.87 24.51
N CYS A 636 6.74 -15.61 23.57
CA CYS A 636 7.46 -15.06 22.42
C CYS A 636 6.73 -15.38 21.10
N TYR A 637 6.43 -14.35 20.31
CA TYR A 637 5.84 -14.46 18.97
C TYR A 637 6.88 -14.00 17.93
N SER A 638 7.64 -14.93 17.35
CA SER A 638 8.69 -14.59 16.38
C SER A 638 8.08 -14.29 15.01
N LEU A 639 8.28 -13.06 14.51
CA LEU A 639 7.81 -12.67 13.17
C LEU A 639 8.85 -12.89 12.07
N SER A 640 10.11 -13.18 12.44
CA SER A 640 11.19 -13.55 11.53
C SER A 640 11.36 -15.08 11.44
N PRO A 641 11.82 -15.61 10.28
CA PRO A 641 12.20 -17.01 10.13
C PRO A 641 13.22 -17.47 11.16
N ASN A 642 13.31 -18.78 11.40
CA ASN A 642 14.41 -19.36 12.17
C ASN A 642 15.72 -19.27 11.35
N ASP A 643 16.72 -18.58 11.88
CA ASP A 643 18.03 -18.35 11.28
C ASP A 643 19.08 -19.39 11.67
N GLY A 644 18.71 -20.36 12.52
CA GLY A 644 19.63 -21.36 13.09
C GLY A 644 20.63 -20.80 14.09
N SER A 645 20.50 -19.54 14.52
CA SER A 645 21.47 -18.91 15.43
C SER A 645 21.41 -19.48 16.84
N THR A 646 22.55 -19.44 17.53
CA THR A 646 22.62 -19.73 18.97
C THR A 646 21.69 -18.80 19.77
N TYR A 647 21.51 -17.57 19.31
CA TYR A 647 20.61 -16.57 19.91
C TYR A 647 19.14 -17.02 19.83
N ARG A 648 18.67 -17.40 18.64
CA ARG A 648 17.32 -17.94 18.41
C ARG A 648 17.05 -19.16 19.29
N VAL A 649 18.00 -20.10 19.35
CA VAL A 649 17.90 -21.30 20.21
C VAL A 649 17.92 -20.97 21.71
N LYS A 650 18.59 -19.89 22.14
CA LYS A 650 18.59 -19.43 23.54
C LYS A 650 17.25 -18.79 23.91
N ILE A 651 16.65 -18.00 23.01
CA ILE A 651 15.31 -17.41 23.18
C ILE A 651 14.23 -18.48 23.22
N GLU A 652 14.25 -19.44 22.29
CA GLU A 652 13.29 -20.56 22.23
C GLU A 652 13.29 -21.43 23.50
N LYS A 653 14.43 -21.51 24.21
CA LYS A 653 14.57 -22.19 25.51
C LYS A 653 14.30 -21.29 26.71
N GLY A 654 14.40 -19.97 26.54
CA GLY A 654 14.22 -18.97 27.60
C GLY A 654 12.78 -18.49 27.76
N ALA A 655 11.92 -18.72 26.77
CA ALA A 655 10.49 -18.44 26.84
C ALA A 655 9.70 -19.65 27.36
N ASP A 656 8.59 -19.40 28.07
CA ASP A 656 7.69 -20.46 28.55
C ASP A 656 6.72 -20.93 27.45
N LYS A 657 6.46 -20.05 26.47
CA LYS A 657 5.84 -20.35 25.17
C LYS A 657 6.59 -19.62 24.07
N PHE A 658 6.88 -20.32 22.98
CA PHE A 658 7.46 -19.74 21.78
C PHE A 658 6.62 -20.16 20.56
N TYR A 659 6.25 -19.19 19.74
CA TYR A 659 5.54 -19.40 18.47
C TYR A 659 6.37 -18.82 17.32
N ASP A 660 6.59 -19.61 16.28
CA ASP A 660 7.04 -19.08 14.99
C ASP A 660 5.83 -18.62 14.18
N CYS A 661 5.68 -17.30 14.11
CA CYS A 661 4.57 -16.60 13.46
C CYS A 661 4.98 -15.95 12.13
N HIS A 662 6.18 -16.25 11.60
CA HIS A 662 6.68 -15.66 10.35
C HIS A 662 5.69 -15.80 9.19
N ALA A 663 5.15 -17.00 8.99
CA ALA A 663 4.20 -17.30 7.91
C ALA A 663 2.72 -17.02 8.26
N TRP A 664 2.42 -16.54 9.47
CA TRP A 664 1.04 -16.34 9.93
C TRP A 664 0.46 -15.03 9.39
N THR A 665 -0.87 -14.88 9.37
CA THR A 665 -1.49 -13.57 9.11
C THR A 665 -1.55 -12.74 10.39
N THR A 666 -1.60 -11.41 10.26
CA THR A 666 -1.79 -10.49 11.40
C THR A 666 -3.03 -10.84 12.24
N GLU A 667 -4.12 -11.25 11.59
CA GLU A 667 -5.35 -11.67 12.28
C GLU A 667 -5.13 -12.95 13.12
N SER A 668 -4.41 -13.95 12.59
CA SER A 668 -4.09 -15.17 13.33
C SER A 668 -3.21 -14.89 14.56
N ILE A 669 -2.23 -13.98 14.44
CA ILE A 669 -1.37 -13.59 15.57
C ILE A 669 -2.18 -12.83 16.64
N VAL A 670 -3.06 -11.90 16.23
CA VAL A 670 -3.99 -11.20 17.14
C VAL A 670 -4.94 -12.19 17.85
N LYS A 671 -5.48 -13.18 17.14
CA LYS A 671 -6.30 -14.26 17.73
C LYS A 671 -5.51 -15.08 18.75
N GLN A 672 -4.25 -15.41 18.47
CA GLN A 672 -3.39 -16.18 19.37
C GLN A 672 -3.07 -15.39 20.66
N ILE A 673 -2.65 -14.13 20.55
CA ILE A 673 -2.35 -13.27 21.73
C ILE A 673 -3.59 -13.10 22.63
N VAL A 674 -4.80 -13.05 22.06
CA VAL A 674 -6.06 -13.01 22.82
C VAL A 674 -6.39 -14.38 23.44
N HIS A 675 -6.10 -15.50 22.76
CA HIS A 675 -6.26 -16.85 23.31
C HIS A 675 -5.32 -17.13 24.48
N ASP A 676 -4.09 -16.62 24.40
CA ASP A 676 -3.04 -16.74 25.42
C ASP A 676 -3.24 -15.76 26.60
N ASN A 677 -4.27 -14.90 26.55
CA ASN A 677 -4.64 -13.93 27.59
C ASN A 677 -3.50 -12.97 28.02
N ILE A 678 -2.71 -12.49 27.06
CA ILE A 678 -1.54 -11.64 27.34
C ILE A 678 -1.94 -10.31 27.99
N HIS A 679 -1.47 -10.09 29.23
CA HIS A 679 -1.73 -8.88 30.03
C HIS A 679 -0.92 -7.65 29.57
N ILE A 680 0.34 -7.87 29.23
CA ILE A 680 1.31 -6.85 28.79
C ILE A 680 1.95 -7.36 27.50
N LEU A 681 1.63 -6.76 26.36
CA LEU A 681 2.28 -7.09 25.09
C LEU A 681 3.46 -6.14 24.86
N VAL A 682 4.67 -6.70 24.74
CA VAL A 682 5.89 -5.91 24.57
C VAL A 682 6.26 -5.82 23.09
N ASN A 683 6.26 -4.59 22.61
CA ASN A 683 6.79 -4.16 21.33
C ASN A 683 8.30 -3.93 21.48
N LEU A 684 9.12 -4.96 21.28
CA LEU A 684 10.59 -4.85 21.31
C LEU A 684 11.17 -3.98 20.16
N ASN A 685 10.32 -3.23 19.44
CA ASN A 685 10.24 -3.35 17.99
C ASN A 685 10.13 -2.02 17.23
N GLY A 686 9.21 -1.15 17.61
CA GLY A 686 9.02 0.18 17.03
C GLY A 686 8.83 0.28 15.51
N TYR A 687 9.77 0.94 14.81
CA TYR A 687 9.66 1.29 13.37
C TYR A 687 10.84 0.83 12.49
N THR A 688 11.36 -0.36 12.73
CA THR A 688 12.41 -1.04 11.93
C THR A 688 11.82 -2.06 10.94
N ALA A 689 12.62 -2.95 10.34
CA ALA A 689 12.21 -3.78 9.20
C ALA A 689 11.63 -5.17 9.57
N GLY A 690 10.68 -5.68 8.77
CA GLY A 690 10.18 -7.07 8.85
C GLY A 690 8.97 -7.22 9.79
N ASP A 691 7.92 -6.45 9.53
CA ASP A 691 7.37 -5.62 10.58
C ASP A 691 5.82 -5.66 10.76
N ARG A 692 5.28 -5.77 12.01
CA ARG A 692 3.81 -5.80 12.28
C ARG A 692 3.17 -5.09 13.54
N ASN A 693 3.27 -3.77 13.78
CA ASN A 693 2.46 -3.10 14.85
C ASN A 693 0.96 -2.98 14.51
N LEU A 694 0.48 -3.42 13.34
CA LEU A 694 -0.96 -3.66 13.13
C LEU A 694 -1.54 -4.65 14.17
N ILE A 695 -0.72 -5.55 14.72
CA ILE A 695 -1.05 -6.39 15.88
C ILE A 695 -1.38 -5.50 17.09
N PHE A 696 -0.59 -4.45 17.34
CA PHE A 696 -0.72 -3.53 18.47
C PHE A 696 -1.82 -2.48 18.24
N ALA A 697 -2.07 -2.07 16.99
CA ALA A 697 -3.22 -1.25 16.62
C ALA A 697 -4.55 -1.98 16.90
N ALA A 698 -4.59 -3.30 16.70
CA ALA A 698 -5.71 -4.15 17.08
C ALA A 698 -5.89 -4.32 18.60
N ARG A 699 -4.98 -3.81 19.45
CA ARG A 699 -5.01 -3.87 20.93
C ARG A 699 -5.50 -5.23 21.49
N PRO A 700 -4.78 -6.34 21.26
CA PRO A 700 -5.12 -7.64 21.82
C PRO A 700 -4.87 -7.70 23.34
N ALA A 701 -3.83 -7.02 23.83
CA ALA A 701 -3.49 -6.93 25.25
C ALA A 701 -4.00 -5.63 25.90
N PRO A 702 -4.29 -5.62 27.22
CA PRO A 702 -4.64 -4.40 27.97
C PRO A 702 -3.55 -3.33 27.94
N ILE A 703 -2.31 -3.72 28.26
CA ILE A 703 -1.14 -2.86 28.28
C ILE A 703 -0.26 -3.21 27.08
N GLN A 704 0.28 -2.17 26.45
CA GLN A 704 1.25 -2.30 25.37
C GLN A 704 2.45 -1.41 25.70
N VAL A 705 3.65 -1.98 25.66
CA VAL A 705 4.91 -1.29 26.01
C VAL A 705 5.85 -1.38 24.83
N THR A 706 6.53 -0.29 24.45
CA THR A 706 7.68 -0.35 23.54
C THR A 706 9.02 -0.30 24.28
N HIS A 707 9.97 -1.10 23.80
CA HIS A 707 11.28 -1.29 24.41
C HIS A 707 12.36 -1.52 23.34
N MET A 708 13.44 -0.74 23.40
CA MET A 708 14.74 -0.96 22.73
C MET A 708 14.83 -0.83 21.21
N GLY A 709 14.01 -1.55 20.42
CA GLY A 709 14.20 -1.67 18.96
C GLY A 709 14.09 -0.36 18.18
N PHE A 710 13.54 0.69 18.80
CA PHE A 710 13.41 1.99 18.17
C PHE A 710 13.67 3.14 19.14
N ALA A 711 14.60 4.01 18.77
CA ALA A 711 15.08 5.12 19.59
C ALA A 711 14.33 6.44 19.32
N SER A 712 12.99 6.40 19.34
CA SER A 712 12.07 7.56 19.30
C SER A 712 10.64 7.13 19.71
N SER A 713 9.70 8.07 19.76
CA SER A 713 8.27 7.83 19.98
C SER A 713 7.68 6.92 18.89
N LEU A 714 6.65 6.14 19.24
CA LEU A 714 5.85 5.38 18.28
C LEU A 714 4.54 6.07 17.89
N GLY A 715 4.13 7.12 18.61
CA GLY A 715 2.99 7.98 18.28
C GLY A 715 1.84 7.96 19.29
N GLY A 716 2.02 7.41 20.49
CA GLY A 716 1.10 7.57 21.62
C GLY A 716 0.25 6.34 21.99
N LEU A 717 -0.58 6.49 23.03
CA LEU A 717 -1.52 5.49 23.58
C LEU A 717 -0.91 4.22 24.20
N TRP A 718 0.41 4.12 24.24
CA TRP A 718 1.21 3.00 24.80
C TRP A 718 2.17 3.51 25.90
N TYR A 719 2.90 2.59 26.53
CA TYR A 719 4.03 2.90 27.40
C TYR A 719 5.36 2.83 26.61
N VAL A 720 6.34 3.69 26.89
CA VAL A 720 7.74 3.58 26.38
C VAL A 720 8.68 3.36 27.56
N LYS A 721 9.60 2.40 27.45
CA LYS A 721 10.66 2.18 28.44
C LYS A 721 11.92 3.00 28.07
N VAL A 722 12.29 3.97 28.89
CA VAL A 722 13.44 4.90 28.69
C VAL A 722 14.26 5.08 29.98
N ASP A 723 15.23 6.00 29.95
CA ASP A 723 15.86 6.61 31.12
C ASP A 723 15.95 8.14 30.94
N GLU A 724 16.24 8.85 32.03
CA GLU A 724 16.27 10.32 32.08
C GLU A 724 17.35 10.95 31.19
N HIS A 725 18.46 10.25 30.93
CA HIS A 725 19.50 10.77 30.03
C HIS A 725 19.04 10.71 28.58
N VAL A 726 18.38 9.63 28.18
CA VAL A 726 17.90 9.41 26.80
C VAL A 726 16.65 10.23 26.47
N CYS A 727 15.67 10.27 27.39
CA CYS A 727 14.39 10.94 27.19
C CYS A 727 14.03 11.75 28.45
N PRO A 728 14.56 12.98 28.59
CA PRO A 728 14.30 13.82 29.76
C PRO A 728 12.81 14.09 29.97
N GLU A 729 12.36 14.23 31.21
CA GLU A 729 10.93 14.39 31.56
C GLU A 729 10.28 15.57 30.81
N SER A 730 11.07 16.62 30.55
CA SER A 730 10.72 17.81 29.75
C SER A 730 10.08 17.50 28.41
N GLN A 731 10.47 16.39 27.78
CA GLN A 731 10.06 16.00 26.43
C GLN A 731 8.75 15.18 26.39
N THR A 732 8.14 14.90 27.54
CA THR A 732 6.99 13.98 27.68
C THR A 732 5.64 14.68 27.80
N SER A 733 4.57 14.05 27.28
CA SER A 733 3.21 14.60 27.38
C SER A 733 2.71 14.71 28.83
N ASP A 734 3.08 13.78 29.71
CA ASP A 734 2.65 13.78 31.12
C ASP A 734 3.20 15.02 31.85
N PHE A 735 4.49 15.32 31.70
CA PHE A 735 5.13 16.50 32.28
C PHE A 735 4.53 17.81 31.73
N GLN A 736 4.31 17.88 30.42
CA GLN A 736 3.70 19.05 29.78
C GLN A 736 2.25 19.25 30.25
N PHE A 737 1.47 18.17 30.41
CA PHE A 737 0.13 18.23 31.00
C PHE A 737 0.18 18.77 32.43
N TRP A 738 1.00 18.21 33.31
CA TRP A 738 1.05 18.64 34.72
C TRP A 738 1.52 20.09 34.89
N ASN A 739 2.45 20.58 34.06
CA ASN A 739 2.83 22.00 34.07
C ASN A 739 1.71 22.91 33.53
N LYS A 740 1.09 22.58 32.38
CA LYS A 740 -0.03 23.34 31.81
C LYS A 740 -1.28 23.32 32.72
N SER A 741 -1.48 22.25 33.51
CA SER A 741 -2.64 22.05 34.40
C SER A 741 -2.78 23.06 35.54
N ARG A 742 -1.75 23.87 35.83
CA ARG A 742 -1.82 24.94 36.83
C ARG A 742 -2.60 26.17 36.35
N ASP A 743 -2.68 26.38 35.03
CA ASP A 743 -3.39 27.53 34.43
C ASP A 743 -4.46 27.13 33.40
N ASN A 744 -4.51 25.88 32.92
CA ASN A 744 -5.58 25.45 32.01
C ASN A 744 -5.98 23.97 32.07
N ASP A 745 -7.25 23.76 31.70
CA ASP A 745 -7.83 22.49 31.26
C ASP A 745 -6.99 21.91 30.09
N GLY A 746 -6.40 20.72 30.24
CA GLY A 746 -5.71 20.00 29.16
C GLY A 746 -6.65 19.35 28.13
N ASP A 747 -6.14 18.36 27.38
CA ASP A 747 -6.85 17.72 26.27
C ASP A 747 -8.03 16.81 26.73
N LEU A 748 -8.66 16.15 25.76
CA LEU A 748 -9.82 15.26 25.91
C LEU A 748 -9.67 14.16 26.98
N LEU A 749 -8.46 13.74 27.33
CA LEU A 749 -8.24 12.58 28.20
C LEU A 749 -7.51 12.94 29.52
N GLY A 750 -7.13 14.21 29.71
CA GLY A 750 -6.12 14.57 30.69
C GLY A 750 -4.69 14.37 30.16
N GLU A 751 -4.51 14.51 28.85
CA GLU A 751 -3.22 14.43 28.16
C GLU A 751 -2.98 15.75 27.39
N VAL A 752 -2.03 15.76 26.46
CA VAL A 752 -1.72 16.92 25.60
C VAL A 752 -1.94 16.50 24.14
N ASP A 753 -2.58 17.34 23.34
CA ASP A 753 -2.89 16.99 21.95
C ASP A 753 -1.59 16.86 21.14
N PRO A 754 -1.26 15.68 20.59
CA PRO A 754 -0.04 15.49 19.80
C PRO A 754 0.01 16.36 18.52
N GLU A 755 -1.11 16.90 18.05
CA GLU A 755 -1.16 17.83 16.90
C GLU A 755 -1.07 19.33 17.27
N GLU A 756 -0.87 19.67 18.56
CA GLU A 756 -0.66 21.07 18.96
C GLU A 756 0.62 21.67 18.30
N ASP A 757 0.67 23.00 18.14
CA ASP A 757 1.82 23.69 17.51
C ASP A 757 3.06 23.82 18.42
N ASP A 758 3.01 23.22 19.61
CA ASP A 758 4.08 23.26 20.62
C ASP A 758 5.29 22.42 20.19
N LYS A 759 6.47 23.05 20.20
CA LYS A 759 7.76 22.47 19.80
C LYS A 759 8.69 22.19 20.99
N ASN A 760 8.19 22.20 22.22
CA ASN A 760 9.00 21.95 23.42
C ASN A 760 9.07 20.47 23.85
N TRP A 761 8.34 19.57 23.18
CA TRP A 761 8.22 18.15 23.57
C TRP A 761 7.98 17.22 22.38
N THR A 762 8.20 15.90 22.56
CA THR A 762 8.12 14.91 21.47
C THR A 762 7.32 13.65 21.80
N TYR A 763 7.28 13.20 23.05
CA TYR A 763 6.81 11.84 23.40
C TYR A 763 5.37 11.87 23.96
N PRO A 764 4.33 11.51 23.16
CA PRO A 764 2.95 11.40 23.61
C PRO A 764 2.68 10.23 24.55
N GLU A 765 3.53 9.20 24.54
CA GLU A 765 3.40 8.01 25.40
C GLU A 765 3.60 8.30 26.89
N LYS A 766 3.05 7.41 27.74
CA LYS A 766 3.44 7.35 29.16
C LYS A 766 4.78 6.63 29.28
N ILE A 767 5.59 7.01 30.25
CA ILE A 767 6.99 6.56 30.31
C ILE A 767 7.24 5.61 31.50
N ILE A 768 8.05 4.57 31.28
CA ILE A 768 8.67 3.75 32.32
C ILE A 768 10.15 4.13 32.37
N TYR A 769 10.53 4.90 33.39
CA TYR A 769 11.90 5.34 33.65
C TYR A 769 12.69 4.27 34.41
N MET A 770 13.71 3.72 33.77
CA MET A 770 14.74 2.89 34.40
C MET A 770 15.71 3.75 35.21
N PRO A 771 16.26 3.25 36.34
CA PRO A 771 17.07 4.04 37.26
C PRO A 771 18.55 4.22 36.84
N THR A 772 18.96 3.80 35.65
CA THR A 772 20.36 3.89 35.19
C THR A 772 20.49 3.93 33.67
N THR A 773 19.89 2.97 32.95
CA THR A 773 19.72 3.05 31.50
C THR A 773 18.52 2.23 31.04
N TYR A 774 17.88 2.64 29.95
CA TYR A 774 16.85 1.86 29.27
C TYR A 774 17.41 0.61 28.57
N PHE A 775 18.71 0.62 28.27
CA PHE A 775 19.40 -0.37 27.47
C PHE A 775 19.71 -1.64 28.28
N ILE A 776 19.15 -2.77 27.88
CA ILE A 776 19.50 -4.09 28.44
C ILE A 776 20.37 -4.83 27.43
N ASN A 777 21.38 -5.55 27.89
CA ASN A 777 22.29 -6.29 27.02
C ASN A 777 22.79 -7.57 27.72
N ASP A 778 23.43 -8.45 26.96
CA ASP A 778 23.79 -9.82 27.40
C ASP A 778 25.31 -10.10 27.43
N HIS A 779 26.15 -9.06 27.30
CA HIS A 779 27.59 -9.24 27.09
C HIS A 779 28.27 -9.99 28.23
N LYS A 780 27.85 -9.76 29.48
CA LYS A 780 28.39 -10.45 30.66
C LYS A 780 28.10 -11.95 30.63
N GLN A 781 26.91 -12.35 30.21
CA GLN A 781 26.44 -13.72 30.29
C GLN A 781 26.89 -14.53 29.06
N GLY A 782 26.73 -13.96 27.86
CA GLY A 782 27.26 -14.55 26.63
C GLY A 782 28.78 -14.76 26.67
N PHE A 783 29.54 -13.91 27.36
CA PHE A 783 30.99 -14.09 27.53
C PHE A 783 31.38 -15.35 28.31
N TYR A 784 30.56 -15.80 29.27
CA TYR A 784 30.82 -17.05 29.99
C TYR A 784 30.19 -18.27 29.32
N ASP A 785 29.23 -18.11 28.40
CA ASP A 785 28.73 -19.22 27.58
C ASP A 785 29.82 -19.76 26.63
N ASP A 786 30.74 -18.91 26.17
CA ASP A 786 31.90 -19.28 25.35
C ASP A 786 32.94 -20.13 26.11
N ASN A 787 33.14 -21.37 25.63
CA ASN A 787 34.08 -22.34 26.21
C ASN A 787 35.54 -21.89 26.13
N ILE A 788 35.93 -21.08 25.14
CA ILE A 788 37.31 -20.56 25.03
C ILE A 788 37.59 -19.61 26.19
N SER A 789 36.63 -18.74 26.50
CA SER A 789 36.81 -17.71 27.52
C SER A 789 36.78 -18.26 28.95
N LYS A 790 36.03 -19.34 29.24
CA LYS A 790 36.07 -20.01 30.57
C LYS A 790 37.49 -20.41 31.01
N GLY A 791 38.29 -20.99 30.11
CA GLY A 791 39.59 -21.58 30.45
C GLY A 791 40.68 -20.61 30.91
N PHE A 792 40.54 -19.29 30.68
CA PHE A 792 41.57 -18.29 31.00
C PHE A 792 41.32 -17.50 32.29
N TYR A 793 40.13 -17.59 32.89
CA TYR A 793 39.79 -16.82 34.11
C TYR A 793 39.17 -17.66 35.23
N ASP A 794 39.04 -18.98 35.07
CA ASP A 794 38.56 -19.87 36.13
C ASP A 794 39.60 -20.04 37.25
N GLU A 795 39.25 -19.56 38.46
CA GLU A 795 40.06 -19.65 39.68
C GLU A 795 40.29 -21.10 40.15
N ASN A 796 39.43 -22.04 39.74
CA ASN A 796 39.52 -23.44 40.12
C ASN A 796 40.61 -24.22 39.36
N ILE A 797 41.17 -23.65 38.28
CA ILE A 797 42.25 -24.26 37.50
C ILE A 797 43.59 -24.06 38.21
N PRO A 798 44.26 -25.12 38.72
CA PRO A 798 45.52 -24.98 39.44
C PRO A 798 46.62 -24.42 38.53
N GLY A 799 47.16 -23.26 38.89
CA GLY A 799 48.21 -22.58 38.12
C GLY A 799 47.72 -21.45 37.21
N CYS A 800 46.42 -21.12 37.17
CA CYS A 800 45.92 -19.96 36.43
C CYS A 800 46.36 -18.62 37.07
N ILE A 801 47.56 -18.13 36.69
CA ILE A 801 48.14 -16.88 37.19
C ILE A 801 47.28 -15.66 36.86
N LEU A 802 46.58 -15.68 35.71
CA LEU A 802 45.72 -14.58 35.25
C LEU A 802 44.50 -14.33 36.14
N ALA A 803 43.96 -15.38 36.78
CA ALA A 803 42.82 -15.24 37.68
C ALA A 803 43.20 -14.49 38.98
N LYS A 804 44.44 -14.66 39.46
CA LYS A 804 44.91 -14.13 40.76
C LYS A 804 45.70 -12.82 40.67
N ASN A 805 45.83 -12.23 39.48
CA ASN A 805 46.59 -10.98 39.29
C ASN A 805 45.94 -10.08 38.24
N HIS A 806 45.21 -9.07 38.71
CA HIS A 806 44.50 -8.08 37.89
C HIS A 806 45.39 -7.33 36.89
N ILE A 807 46.68 -7.11 37.21
CA ILE A 807 47.63 -6.40 36.35
C ILE A 807 48.04 -7.30 35.16
N LEU A 808 48.28 -8.59 35.40
CA LEU A 808 48.54 -9.56 34.33
C LEU A 808 47.28 -9.85 33.51
N ARG A 809 46.11 -9.88 34.16
CA ARG A 809 44.79 -9.98 33.49
C ARG A 809 44.55 -8.80 32.53
N TRP A 810 44.98 -7.59 32.88
CA TRP A 810 44.94 -6.42 31.99
C TRP A 810 45.84 -6.60 30.75
N PHE A 811 47.15 -6.88 30.93
CA PHE A 811 48.07 -6.93 29.79
C PHE A 811 47.76 -8.08 28.81
N PHE A 812 47.36 -9.25 29.30
CA PHE A 812 46.95 -10.37 28.45
C PHE A 812 45.72 -10.04 27.58
N GLU A 813 44.75 -9.33 28.17
CA GLU A 813 43.53 -8.91 27.49
C GLU A 813 43.80 -7.79 26.46
N GLU A 814 44.72 -6.86 26.76
CA GLU A 814 45.15 -5.78 25.86
C GLU A 814 45.72 -6.34 24.55
N ASP A 815 46.56 -7.38 24.63
CA ASP A 815 47.06 -8.12 23.47
C ASP A 815 45.95 -8.91 22.75
N ARG A 816 45.14 -9.71 23.48
CA ARG A 816 44.03 -10.51 22.90
C ARG A 816 43.08 -9.65 22.07
N ARG A 817 42.72 -8.46 22.56
CA ARG A 817 41.81 -7.52 21.88
C ARG A 817 42.41 -6.93 20.61
N TRP A 818 43.71 -6.66 20.60
CA TRP A 818 44.40 -6.16 19.41
C TRP A 818 44.37 -7.21 18.29
N ASP A 819 44.73 -8.45 18.60
CA ASP A 819 44.70 -9.56 17.66
C ASP A 819 43.28 -9.82 17.14
N MET A 820 42.27 -9.86 18.02
CA MET A 820 40.86 -10.04 17.63
C MET A 820 40.31 -8.90 16.75
N ARG A 821 40.61 -7.62 17.04
CA ARG A 821 40.15 -6.49 16.21
C ARG A 821 40.67 -6.61 14.79
N LYS A 822 41.95 -6.94 14.62
CA LYS A 822 42.59 -7.07 13.29
C LYS A 822 42.16 -8.32 12.53
N GLN A 823 41.71 -9.37 13.22
CA GLN A 823 41.10 -10.56 12.58
C GLN A 823 39.67 -10.30 12.11
N LEU A 824 38.82 -9.69 12.94
CA LEU A 824 37.40 -9.46 12.62
C LEU A 824 37.20 -8.30 11.64
N PHE A 825 38.00 -7.25 11.75
CA PHE A 825 37.82 -6.01 10.98
C PHE A 825 39.15 -5.55 10.33
N PRO A 826 39.78 -6.37 9.47
CA PRO A 826 41.13 -6.11 8.93
C PRO A 826 41.24 -4.80 8.13
N ASN A 827 40.13 -4.36 7.52
CA ASN A 827 40.06 -3.17 6.67
C ASN A 827 39.38 -1.96 7.35
N LEU A 828 38.92 -2.09 8.59
CA LEU A 828 38.32 -0.97 9.33
C LEU A 828 39.44 -0.14 9.98
N THR A 829 39.36 1.19 9.86
CA THR A 829 40.28 2.09 10.55
C THR A 829 40.08 2.01 12.07
N ASP A 830 41.10 2.37 12.85
CA ASP A 830 41.06 2.16 14.31
C ASP A 830 40.18 3.17 15.08
N ASP A 831 39.60 4.15 14.38
CA ASP A 831 38.84 5.29 14.86
C ASP A 831 37.32 5.24 14.55
N TRP A 832 36.88 4.40 13.60
CA TRP A 832 35.47 4.35 13.17
C TRP A 832 34.59 3.49 14.09
N VAL A 833 33.64 4.10 14.82
CA VAL A 833 32.53 3.38 15.47
C VAL A 833 31.25 4.23 15.56
N ASN A 834 30.13 3.73 15.00
CA ASN A 834 28.78 4.23 15.30
C ASN A 834 28.32 3.68 16.66
N ALA A 835 27.44 4.37 17.40
CA ALA A 835 27.13 4.01 18.80
C ALA A 835 25.65 3.65 19.06
N HIS A 836 25.36 2.35 19.19
CA HIS A 836 24.12 1.81 19.78
C HIS A 836 24.48 0.54 20.58
N THR A 837 24.16 -0.66 20.08
CA THR A 837 24.67 -1.95 20.59
C THR A 837 26.19 -1.97 20.67
N THR A 838 26.83 -1.45 19.64
CA THR A 838 28.28 -1.21 19.51
C THR A 838 28.90 -0.40 20.66
N ALA A 839 28.13 0.48 21.32
CA ALA A 839 28.64 1.19 22.50
C ALA A 839 28.86 0.22 23.68
N CYS A 840 27.95 -0.75 23.85
CA CYS A 840 28.13 -1.82 24.82
C CYS A 840 29.26 -2.77 24.43
N ASP A 841 29.44 -3.10 23.14
CA ASP A 841 30.61 -3.88 22.68
C ASP A 841 31.93 -3.19 23.02
N ILE A 842 32.04 -1.89 22.71
CA ILE A 842 33.20 -1.03 23.04
C ILE A 842 33.50 -1.08 24.54
N LEU A 843 32.50 -0.80 25.38
CA LEU A 843 32.68 -0.70 26.83
C LEU A 843 32.89 -2.06 27.49
N TRP A 844 32.30 -3.14 26.97
CA TRP A 844 32.57 -4.52 27.40
C TRP A 844 34.00 -4.95 27.04
N SER A 845 34.52 -4.49 25.89
CA SER A 845 35.94 -4.55 25.54
C SER A 845 36.83 -3.60 26.36
N GLY A 846 36.30 -3.02 27.44
CA GLY A 846 37.01 -2.13 28.36
C GLY A 846 37.53 -0.85 27.72
N THR A 847 37.07 -0.52 26.51
CA THR A 847 37.60 0.61 25.73
C THR A 847 36.70 1.82 26.00
N PRO A 848 37.22 2.97 26.47
CA PRO A 848 36.44 4.18 26.62
C PRO A 848 35.97 4.70 25.26
N MET A 849 34.85 5.42 25.27
CA MET A 849 34.38 6.19 24.12
C MET A 849 34.10 7.63 24.54
N ILE A 850 34.26 8.57 23.62
CA ILE A 850 33.81 9.95 23.81
C ILE A 850 32.48 10.07 23.06
N THR A 851 31.50 10.76 23.63
CA THR A 851 30.18 10.94 23.01
C THR A 851 29.58 12.29 23.33
N LEU A 852 29.10 12.97 22.29
CA LEU A 852 28.31 14.19 22.40
C LEU A 852 26.86 13.80 22.72
N SER A 853 26.33 14.29 23.85
CA SER A 853 24.90 14.09 24.16
C SER A 853 24.05 15.04 23.33
N GLY A 854 23.42 14.54 22.27
CA GLY A 854 22.64 15.35 21.32
C GLY A 854 21.36 15.98 21.91
N PRO A 855 20.58 16.72 21.08
CA PRO A 855 19.40 17.47 21.53
C PRO A 855 18.38 16.62 22.28
N GLU A 856 17.81 17.13 23.37
CA GLU A 856 16.89 16.38 24.26
C GLU A 856 15.76 15.64 23.54
N HIS A 857 15.19 16.24 22.50
CA HIS A 857 14.11 15.66 21.72
C HIS A 857 14.54 14.44 20.86
N LYS A 858 15.81 14.35 20.46
CA LYS A 858 16.35 13.26 19.63
C LYS A 858 16.96 12.14 20.48
N MET A 859 16.12 11.26 21.02
CA MET A 859 16.49 10.05 21.79
C MET A 859 17.64 9.26 21.15
N CYS A 860 17.58 9.02 19.84
CA CYS A 860 18.63 8.33 19.07
C CYS A 860 20.03 8.97 19.20
N SER A 861 20.14 10.27 19.45
CA SER A 861 21.41 11.00 19.62
C SER A 861 21.93 11.02 21.06
N ARG A 862 21.25 10.32 21.97
CA ARG A 862 21.52 10.30 23.43
C ARG A 862 21.67 8.89 24.01
N VAL A 863 21.48 7.86 23.18
CA VAL A 863 21.67 6.45 23.58
C VAL A 863 23.10 6.21 24.09
N ALA A 864 24.10 6.70 23.36
CA ALA A 864 25.50 6.56 23.72
C ALA A 864 25.87 7.25 25.04
N SER A 865 25.31 8.44 25.33
CA SER A 865 25.57 9.14 26.59
C SER A 865 24.91 8.47 27.79
N SER A 866 23.70 7.91 27.65
CA SER A 866 23.09 7.03 28.67
C SER A 866 23.93 5.78 28.94
N ILE A 867 24.36 5.08 27.90
CA ILE A 867 25.21 3.90 28.02
C ILE A 867 26.55 4.26 28.71
N CYS A 868 27.15 5.41 28.39
CA CYS A 868 28.34 5.91 29.08
C CYS A 868 28.08 6.21 30.56
N ASN A 869 26.99 6.89 30.90
CA ASN A 869 26.62 7.21 32.28
C ASN A 869 26.36 5.94 33.11
N ALA A 870 25.75 4.92 32.51
CA ALA A 870 25.51 3.62 33.13
C ALA A 870 26.77 2.82 33.49
N THR A 871 27.96 3.26 33.04
CA THR A 871 29.24 2.70 33.49
C THR A 871 29.71 3.23 34.85
N GLY A 872 29.16 4.35 35.32
CA GLY A 872 29.71 5.12 36.44
C GLY A 872 30.88 6.06 36.06
N PHE A 873 31.31 6.06 34.79
CA PHE A 873 32.37 6.93 34.26
C PHE A 873 31.85 7.97 33.26
N GLY A 874 30.55 8.31 33.34
CA GLY A 874 29.87 9.25 32.44
C GLY A 874 30.59 10.59 32.26
N ASP A 875 30.99 11.23 33.36
CA ASP A 875 31.69 12.53 33.39
C ASP A 875 33.05 12.55 32.65
N LYS A 876 33.59 11.37 32.31
CA LYS A 876 34.83 11.18 31.55
C LYS A 876 34.61 10.81 30.08
N MET A 877 33.36 10.58 29.68
CA MET A 877 33.01 10.05 28.35
C MET A 877 31.93 10.90 27.64
N VAL A 878 31.08 11.61 28.38
CA VAL A 878 30.04 12.47 27.82
C VAL A 878 30.50 13.93 27.80
N VAL A 879 30.35 14.59 26.64
CA VAL A 879 30.73 15.99 26.41
C VAL A 879 29.52 16.84 25.95
N PRO A 880 29.50 18.16 26.23
CA PRO A 880 28.36 19.03 25.94
C PRO A 880 28.29 19.53 24.49
N ASP A 881 29.42 19.62 23.78
CA ASP A 881 29.48 20.17 22.42
C ASP A 881 30.66 19.58 21.60
N TYR A 882 30.74 19.93 20.32
CA TYR A 882 31.77 19.45 19.39
C TYR A 882 33.19 19.93 19.72
N GLN A 883 33.37 21.12 20.29
CA GLN A 883 34.70 21.59 20.70
C GLN A 883 35.18 20.77 21.89
N ALA A 884 34.32 20.59 22.90
CA ALA A 884 34.61 19.73 24.04
C ALA A 884 34.88 18.26 23.62
N TYR A 885 34.27 17.78 22.53
CA TYR A 885 34.57 16.47 21.94
C TYR A 885 36.00 16.41 21.37
N GLU A 886 36.37 17.36 20.52
CA GLU A 886 37.71 17.46 19.93
C GLU A 886 38.78 17.64 21.01
N ASP A 887 38.56 18.59 21.93
CA ASP A 887 39.46 18.90 23.05
C ASP A 887 39.68 17.66 23.93
N LYS A 888 38.60 16.93 24.29
CA LYS A 888 38.69 15.71 25.11
C LYS A 888 39.40 14.57 24.37
N ALA A 889 39.19 14.44 23.06
CA ALA A 889 39.88 13.44 22.24
C ALA A 889 41.38 13.73 22.16
N VAL A 890 41.76 15.00 21.97
CA VAL A 890 43.15 15.47 21.94
C VAL A 890 43.81 15.35 23.31
N GLU A 891 43.13 15.70 24.39
CA GLU A 891 43.56 15.50 25.78
C GLU A 891 43.86 14.03 26.07
N TYR A 892 42.93 13.13 25.76
CA TYR A 892 43.08 11.70 25.98
C TYR A 892 44.14 11.06 25.10
N ALA A 893 44.27 11.46 23.82
CA ALA A 893 45.36 11.02 22.96
C ALA A 893 46.74 11.44 23.49
N ASN A 894 46.90 12.71 23.88
CA ASN A 894 48.14 13.23 24.46
C ASN A 894 48.46 12.67 25.85
N SER A 895 47.45 12.14 26.58
CA SER A 895 47.68 11.52 27.88
C SER A 895 48.47 10.21 27.81
N VAL A 896 48.47 9.52 26.65
CA VAL A 896 49.00 8.15 26.53
C VAL A 896 50.51 8.13 26.38
N VAL A 897 51.19 7.48 27.33
CA VAL A 897 52.62 7.17 27.28
C VAL A 897 52.81 5.65 27.25
N TYR A 898 53.37 5.14 26.15
CA TYR A 898 53.74 3.73 26.03
C TYR A 898 55.17 3.47 26.51
N LYS A 899 55.35 2.43 27.32
CA LYS A 899 56.67 1.85 27.65
C LYS A 899 56.76 0.45 27.07
N TYR A 900 57.89 0.15 26.43
CA TYR A 900 58.13 -1.14 25.78
C TYR A 900 59.06 -2.01 26.62
N TRP A 901 58.81 -3.32 26.65
CA TRP A 901 59.63 -4.31 27.33
C TRP A 901 59.63 -5.63 26.55
N PHE A 902 60.73 -6.36 26.58
CA PHE A 902 60.89 -7.62 25.85
C PHE A 902 60.99 -8.81 26.82
N GLY A 903 60.14 -9.82 26.65
CA GLY A 903 60.08 -10.98 27.54
C GLY A 903 58.80 -11.81 27.38
N CYS A 904 58.36 -12.49 28.43
CA CYS A 904 57.16 -13.33 28.45
C CYS A 904 56.27 -13.02 29.68
N LEU A 905 54.95 -12.93 29.49
CA LEU A 905 53.98 -12.67 30.56
C LEU A 905 53.58 -13.94 31.34
N LEU A 906 53.85 -15.13 30.77
CA LEU A 906 53.50 -16.43 31.33
C LEU A 906 54.71 -17.38 31.23
N PRO A 907 54.96 -18.26 32.23
CA PRO A 907 56.01 -19.27 32.15
C PRO A 907 55.85 -20.15 30.89
N GLY A 908 56.92 -20.28 30.11
CA GLY A 908 56.92 -21.08 28.88
C GLY A 908 56.31 -20.41 27.64
N ALA A 909 55.75 -19.21 27.75
CA ALA A 909 55.28 -18.46 26.57
C ALA A 909 56.46 -17.89 25.76
N GLN A 910 56.27 -17.79 24.44
CA GLN A 910 57.27 -17.24 23.52
C GLN A 910 57.59 -15.78 23.87
N GLN A 911 58.88 -15.41 23.85
CA GLN A 911 59.29 -14.04 24.12
C GLN A 911 58.83 -13.10 22.99
N ARG A 912 58.21 -11.97 23.37
CA ARG A 912 57.80 -10.91 22.44
C ARG A 912 58.08 -9.52 23.02
N LEU A 913 57.96 -8.51 22.18
CA LEU A 913 57.92 -7.11 22.59
C LEU A 913 56.51 -6.79 23.08
N HIS A 914 56.37 -6.42 24.35
CA HIS A 914 55.14 -5.98 24.99
C HIS A 914 55.10 -4.44 25.03
N ARG A 915 53.89 -3.87 24.99
CA ARG A 915 53.66 -2.41 24.99
C ARG A 915 52.72 -2.05 26.14
N ASN A 916 53.26 -1.53 27.22
CA ASN A 916 52.48 -1.18 28.41
C ASN A 916 52.06 0.29 28.35
N GLY A 917 50.75 0.54 28.34
CA GLY A 917 50.18 1.89 28.39
C GLY A 917 50.14 2.50 29.80
N PHE A 918 50.35 3.81 29.87
CA PHE A 918 50.14 4.68 31.02
C PHE A 918 49.47 5.98 30.54
N GLY A 919 48.80 6.71 31.43
CA GLY A 919 48.06 7.93 31.08
C GLY A 919 46.59 7.87 31.49
N GLU A 920 45.89 9.01 31.52
CA GLU A 920 44.50 9.06 31.98
C GLU A 920 43.57 8.19 31.13
N LEU A 921 43.69 8.22 29.80
CA LEU A 921 42.91 7.34 28.91
C LEU A 921 43.14 5.86 29.23
N ILE A 922 44.38 5.49 29.58
CA ILE A 922 44.72 4.11 29.92
C ILE A 922 44.21 3.71 31.30
N GLU A 923 44.25 4.60 32.29
CA GLU A 923 43.62 4.33 33.60
C GLU A 923 42.09 4.27 33.50
N LEU A 924 41.45 5.07 32.67
CA LEU A 924 40.02 4.93 32.37
C LEU A 924 39.72 3.56 31.72
N ARG A 925 40.53 3.17 30.71
CA ARG A 925 40.45 1.86 30.03
C ARG A 925 40.60 0.68 31.00
N LYS A 926 41.58 0.74 31.90
CA LYS A 926 41.78 -0.24 32.99
C LYS A 926 40.58 -0.27 33.93
N ASN A 927 40.08 0.88 34.37
CA ASN A 927 38.96 0.95 35.32
C ASN A 927 37.66 0.41 34.73
N ILE A 928 37.32 0.70 33.47
CA ILE A 928 36.16 0.09 32.81
C ILE A 928 36.35 -1.43 32.72
N PHE A 929 37.50 -1.92 32.25
CA PHE A 929 37.74 -3.37 32.14
C PHE A 929 37.67 -4.11 33.49
N LEU A 930 38.39 -3.64 34.50
CA LEU A 930 38.51 -4.34 35.78
C LEU A 930 37.19 -4.33 36.57
N ASN A 931 36.32 -3.34 36.33
CA ASN A 931 35.02 -3.25 36.99
C ASN A 931 33.83 -3.75 36.12
N ARG A 932 34.02 -4.12 34.84
CA ARG A 932 32.92 -4.48 33.93
C ARG A 932 31.97 -5.56 34.45
N GLU A 933 32.47 -6.48 35.26
CA GLU A 933 31.69 -7.57 35.86
C GLU A 933 30.74 -7.06 36.97
N ASN A 934 31.00 -5.86 37.53
CA ASN A 934 30.23 -5.20 38.59
C ASN A 934 29.56 -3.88 38.13
N ILE A 935 29.83 -3.42 36.90
CA ILE A 935 29.22 -2.22 36.32
C ILE A 935 27.73 -2.48 36.02
N ARG A 936 26.86 -1.55 36.43
CA ARG A 936 25.38 -1.70 36.34
C ARG A 936 24.86 -1.82 34.90
N LEU A 937 25.53 -1.21 33.91
CA LEU A 937 25.27 -1.43 32.47
C LEU A 937 25.30 -2.93 32.08
N PHE A 938 26.07 -3.76 32.78
CA PHE A 938 26.25 -5.18 32.49
C PHE A 938 25.56 -6.11 33.53
N ASP A 939 24.77 -5.56 34.46
CA ASP A 939 23.93 -6.36 35.38
C ASP A 939 22.52 -6.55 34.82
N THR A 940 22.44 -7.42 33.81
CA THR A 940 21.19 -7.85 33.16
C THR A 940 20.17 -8.39 34.16
N GLN A 941 20.61 -9.08 35.22
CA GLN A 941 19.68 -9.68 36.20
C GLN A 941 19.04 -8.61 37.09
N GLN A 942 19.79 -7.57 37.47
CA GLN A 942 19.23 -6.41 38.17
C GLN A 942 18.35 -5.56 37.24
N ALA A 943 18.75 -5.37 35.98
CA ALA A 943 17.94 -4.66 35.00
C ALA A 943 16.61 -5.37 34.67
N VAL A 944 16.58 -6.71 34.72
CA VAL A 944 15.35 -7.53 34.65
C VAL A 944 14.46 -7.28 35.86
N LYS A 945 14.99 -7.30 37.08
CA LYS A 945 14.21 -7.00 38.31
C LYS A 945 13.63 -5.59 38.32
N GLU A 946 14.33 -4.63 37.72
CA GLU A 946 13.85 -3.27 37.54
C GLU A 946 12.75 -3.18 36.48
N LEU A 947 12.91 -3.89 35.36
CA LEU A 947 11.87 -4.03 34.33
C LEU A 947 10.59 -4.68 34.87
N GLU A 948 10.72 -5.71 35.71
CA GLU A 948 9.62 -6.38 36.41
C GLU A 948 8.84 -5.43 37.31
N LYS A 949 9.54 -4.62 38.14
CA LYS A 949 8.90 -3.55 38.94
C LYS A 949 8.10 -2.60 38.04
N GLY A 950 8.65 -2.21 36.89
CA GLY A 950 7.99 -1.33 35.91
C GLY A 950 6.73 -1.94 35.31
N TYR A 951 6.78 -3.21 34.91
CA TYR A 951 5.63 -3.96 34.39
C TYR A 951 4.54 -4.17 35.45
N VAL A 952 4.91 -4.49 36.69
CA VAL A 952 3.95 -4.65 37.81
C VAL A 952 3.30 -3.31 38.17
N ASP A 953 4.05 -2.20 38.27
CA ASP A 953 3.45 -0.87 38.54
C ASP A 953 2.53 -0.42 37.38
N ALA A 954 2.89 -0.69 36.12
CA ALA A 954 2.01 -0.44 34.98
C ALA A 954 0.70 -1.24 35.06
N TRP A 955 0.77 -2.53 35.41
CA TRP A 955 -0.41 -3.37 35.64
C TRP A 955 -1.28 -2.88 36.80
N VAL A 956 -0.67 -2.60 37.95
CA VAL A 956 -1.37 -2.06 39.13
C VAL A 956 -2.05 -0.73 38.82
N ARG A 957 -1.42 0.17 38.07
CA ARG A 957 -2.01 1.47 37.67
C ARG A 957 -3.12 1.35 36.63
N TRP A 958 -3.02 0.38 35.71
CA TRP A 958 -4.08 0.07 34.75
C TRP A 958 -5.35 -0.43 35.46
N VAL A 959 -5.21 -1.43 36.35
CA VAL A 959 -6.33 -1.95 37.16
C VAL A 959 -6.94 -0.83 38.01
N ASN A 960 -6.13 0.00 38.67
CA ASN A 960 -6.58 1.09 39.54
C ASN A 960 -6.98 2.41 38.83
N ASP A 961 -7.05 2.46 37.50
CA ASP A 961 -7.49 3.64 36.74
C ASP A 961 -6.66 4.93 37.05
N ASN A 962 -5.33 4.79 37.18
CA ASN A 962 -4.41 5.88 37.54
C ASN A 962 -3.06 5.78 36.78
N GLU A 963 -3.13 5.61 35.46
CA GLU A 963 -1.96 5.55 34.57
C GLU A 963 -1.26 6.91 34.41
N ARG A 964 0.07 6.91 34.60
CA ARG A 964 0.98 8.06 34.52
C ARG A 964 2.40 7.57 34.22
N ASN A 965 3.37 8.48 34.12
CA ASN A 965 4.80 8.13 34.17
C ASN A 965 5.14 7.30 35.43
N ILE A 966 6.03 6.33 35.26
CA ILE A 966 6.52 5.38 36.27
C ILE A 966 8.02 5.61 36.44
N HIS A 967 8.46 5.90 37.66
CA HIS A 967 9.88 6.07 37.98
C HIS A 967 10.31 4.94 38.91
N ILE A 968 11.04 3.97 38.36
CA ILE A 968 11.56 2.84 39.13
C ILE A 968 12.66 3.38 40.05
N LYS A 969 12.44 3.31 41.36
CA LYS A 969 13.47 3.70 42.35
C LYS A 969 14.50 2.59 42.51
N ILE A 970 15.75 3.03 42.74
CA ILE A 970 16.90 2.21 43.16
C ILE A 970 16.54 1.53 44.50
#